data_AF-A0A954LYW9-F1
#
_entry.id   AF-A0A954LYW9-F1
#
_cell.length_a   1.000
_cell.length_b   1.000
_cell.length_c   1.000
_cell.angle_alpha   90.00
_cell.angle_beta   90.00
_cell.angle_gamma   90.00
#
_symmetry.space_group_name_H-M   'P 1'
#
loop_
_entity.id
_entity.type
_entity.pdbx_description
1 polymer ?
#
loop_
_entity_poly.entity_id
_entity_poly.type
_entity_poly.pdbx_seq_one_letter_code
_entity_poly.pdbx_strand_id
1 'polypeptide(L)'
;MNWNNVKLVFHREVRDQLRDRRTLFMVAVLPLLLYPALGLGMLQMTLLFQEQTRTVVILGADDLPAPPLVDGDRFHAAYFEFPGDVDKLHVVTDATSTEDATDIDLGQDESDSEVVNVADQLRDQVHDLVRLQREADESREAGDAVELEVLEGRITALKGEVSEAMSIAAIEVLILVPEGLKQHIAEINEQLAESGQDLSDIDPPRLQIVRNSANEKSLMAYRRVREAVENWEDRLLQDRLASAHLPESFPDPVNPDQIDIARDQQIAANVWSKLFPAMLIVMAVTGAFYPAVDLGAGEKERGTMETLLISPATRTEIVIGKFLTVLLFSMGTALLNLASMGFTGKYMLSIAGAGQMSKLGDVALPPFTSMLWVVLLAIPLAALFSSLSLGLAMFARSSKEGQYYLTPLLMVTMGITVFCLSPGVEITPFYSVMPIMGPALLLKAMLLAGAEASSLYWYSIPVLLTSIGYCALGLWWAIEQFQREDILFRESEQFDLNLWIKHLLRDKEATPSFTEAGICFGMIMLLQLVAMRFMGGATAGLMEDQMPVRMMQLLMVQQLAIIATPALMMGVMLTTSFRQTFRMYWPSLKFLGVAAVLAPVLHPLTVELSQFLGQHFFPQLPESAQRAIAPMLDSNQPWWLVLLAFSIAPGICEELAFRGFILSGFSQRGRTGLAIVMSSVLFGAMHMFPQQVFNAALLGLVLGLLAVRSNSLLPGILFHIMYNGIEVMRNRIDPGFWTTAPMDWLVTVEAVGESTQVRYDWPLLAICGFIATGLITWLLRQSAKIREDRVKGKMSPSRLPGASPA
;
A
#
# COMPACT_ATOMS: atom_id res chain seq x y z
N MET A 1 -23.05 -31.81 -20.80
CA MET A 1 -23.27 -31.32 -19.44
C MET A 1 -24.73 -31.50 -19.10
N ASN A 2 -25.04 -32.42 -18.18
CA ASN A 2 -26.38 -32.71 -17.71
C ASN A 2 -26.62 -31.99 -16.36
N TRP A 3 -27.51 -31.01 -16.34
CA TRP A 3 -27.83 -30.23 -15.15
C TRP A 3 -28.40 -31.06 -14.00
N ASN A 4 -29.00 -32.23 -14.27
CA ASN A 4 -29.47 -33.12 -13.22
C ASN A 4 -28.30 -33.71 -12.42
N ASN A 5 -27.19 -34.05 -13.09
CA ASN A 5 -25.99 -34.53 -12.42
C ASN A 5 -25.40 -33.44 -11.52
N VAL A 6 -25.27 -32.21 -12.05
CA VAL A 6 -24.78 -31.04 -11.29
C VAL A 6 -25.65 -30.80 -10.05
N LYS A 7 -26.98 -30.83 -10.21
CA LYS A 7 -27.94 -30.63 -9.11
C LYS A 7 -27.82 -31.72 -8.04
N LEU A 8 -27.63 -32.98 -8.43
CA LEU A 8 -27.44 -34.10 -7.50
C LEU A 8 -26.14 -33.96 -6.71
N VAL A 9 -25.03 -33.63 -7.39
CA VAL A 9 -23.74 -33.37 -6.72
C VAL A 9 -23.90 -32.19 -5.76
N PHE A 10 -24.38 -31.04 -6.23
CA PHE A 10 -24.63 -29.87 -5.38
C PHE A 10 -25.45 -30.20 -4.12
N HIS A 11 -26.57 -30.91 -4.28
CA HIS A 11 -27.43 -31.24 -3.13
C HIS A 11 -26.76 -32.23 -2.16
N ARG A 12 -25.95 -33.16 -2.67
CA ARG A 12 -25.13 -34.04 -1.83
C ARG A 12 -24.14 -33.19 -1.02
N GLU A 13 -23.34 -32.38 -1.70
CA GLU A 13 -22.27 -31.60 -1.07
C GLU A 13 -22.82 -30.60 -0.04
N VAL A 14 -23.93 -29.91 -0.34
CA VAL A 14 -24.60 -29.04 0.64
C VAL A 14 -25.04 -29.84 1.86
N ARG A 15 -25.62 -31.04 1.68
CA ARG A 15 -26.06 -31.87 2.81
C ARG A 15 -24.89 -32.33 3.67
N ASP A 16 -23.77 -32.71 3.04
CA ASP A 16 -22.57 -33.16 3.75
C ASP A 16 -21.95 -31.99 4.55
N GLN A 17 -21.87 -30.79 3.96
CA GLN A 17 -21.41 -29.58 4.65
C GLN A 17 -22.32 -29.16 5.82
N LEU A 18 -23.65 -29.23 5.65
CA LEU A 18 -24.60 -28.93 6.72
C LEU A 18 -24.58 -29.97 7.87
N ARG A 19 -23.99 -31.14 7.65
CA ARG A 19 -23.80 -32.15 8.71
C ARG A 19 -22.48 -31.97 9.45
N ASP A 20 -21.50 -31.35 8.81
CA ASP A 20 -20.22 -31.03 9.45
C ASP A 20 -20.38 -29.84 10.40
N ARG A 21 -20.46 -30.15 11.70
CA ARG A 21 -20.56 -29.16 12.78
C ARG A 21 -19.36 -28.22 12.79
N ARG A 22 -18.18 -28.69 12.42
CA ARG A 22 -16.96 -27.87 12.40
C ARG A 22 -17.08 -26.83 11.30
N THR A 23 -17.46 -27.25 10.10
CA THR A 23 -17.60 -26.32 8.97
C THR A 23 -18.73 -25.33 9.21
N LEU A 24 -19.89 -25.78 9.70
CA LEU A 24 -20.98 -24.88 10.09
C LEU A 24 -20.56 -23.87 11.18
N PHE A 25 -19.82 -24.31 12.18
CA PHE A 25 -19.31 -23.42 13.21
C PHE A 25 -18.36 -22.38 12.62
N MET A 26 -17.38 -22.80 11.81
CA MET A 26 -16.37 -21.89 11.23
C MET A 26 -16.95 -20.92 10.19
N VAL A 27 -17.97 -21.34 9.44
CA VAL A 27 -18.54 -20.59 8.31
C VAL A 27 -19.71 -19.70 8.75
N ALA A 28 -20.57 -20.17 9.65
CA ALA A 28 -21.74 -19.42 10.08
C ALA A 28 -21.60 -18.83 11.49
N VAL A 29 -21.28 -19.67 12.50
CA VAL A 29 -21.38 -19.26 13.91
C VAL A 29 -20.22 -18.36 14.36
N LEU A 30 -18.99 -18.76 14.03
CA LEU A 30 -17.78 -18.08 14.48
C LEU A 30 -17.73 -16.64 13.94
N PRO A 31 -17.90 -16.36 12.63
CA PRO A 31 -17.92 -14.99 12.14
C PRO A 31 -19.04 -14.15 12.77
N LEU A 32 -20.24 -14.73 12.87
CA LEU A 32 -21.42 -14.06 13.41
C LEU A 32 -21.23 -13.60 14.86
N LEU A 33 -20.50 -14.36 15.68
CA LEU A 33 -20.25 -14.05 17.09
C LEU A 33 -18.93 -13.31 17.31
N LEU A 34 -17.86 -13.74 16.65
CA LEU A 34 -16.51 -13.26 16.90
C LEU A 34 -16.36 -11.78 16.57
N TYR A 35 -16.85 -11.33 15.41
CA TYR A 35 -16.66 -9.93 15.00
C TYR A 35 -17.45 -8.95 15.88
N PRO A 36 -18.74 -9.21 16.20
CA PRO A 36 -19.44 -8.41 17.19
C PRO A 36 -18.78 -8.42 18.57
N ALA A 37 -18.34 -9.59 19.04
CA ALA A 37 -17.69 -9.71 20.34
C ALA A 37 -16.34 -8.96 20.38
N LEU A 38 -15.55 -9.04 19.30
CA LEU A 38 -14.31 -8.27 19.18
C LEU A 38 -14.59 -6.77 19.10
N GLY A 39 -15.61 -6.34 18.34
CA GLY A 39 -15.99 -4.92 18.24
C GLY A 39 -16.46 -4.35 19.58
N LEU A 40 -17.37 -5.06 20.27
CA LEU A 40 -17.85 -4.68 21.60
C LEU A 40 -16.75 -4.75 22.65
N GLY A 41 -15.93 -5.80 22.62
CA GLY A 41 -14.79 -5.97 23.51
C GLY A 41 -13.76 -4.86 23.31
N MET A 42 -13.41 -4.51 22.07
CA MET A 42 -12.48 -3.43 21.76
C MET A 42 -13.04 -2.07 22.21
N LEU A 43 -14.33 -1.81 21.99
CA LEU A 43 -14.98 -0.58 22.47
C LEU A 43 -14.94 -0.51 24.00
N GLN A 44 -15.31 -1.59 24.69
CA GLN A 44 -15.28 -1.65 26.15
C GLN A 44 -13.86 -1.50 26.70
N MET A 45 -12.87 -2.16 26.09
CA MET A 45 -11.46 -1.99 26.46
C MET A 45 -10.99 -0.55 26.23
N THR A 46 -11.38 0.08 25.12
CA THR A 46 -11.04 1.48 24.83
C THR A 46 -11.59 2.40 25.91
N LEU A 47 -12.86 2.23 26.28
CA LEU A 47 -13.48 2.99 27.37
C LEU A 47 -12.78 2.75 28.71
N LEU A 48 -12.49 1.49 29.06
CA LEU A 48 -11.77 1.14 30.29
C LEU A 48 -10.38 1.79 30.39
N PHE A 49 -9.63 1.84 29.28
CA PHE A 49 -8.32 2.48 29.26
C PHE A 49 -8.39 4.01 29.24
N GLN A 50 -9.49 4.58 28.74
CA GLN A 50 -9.71 6.03 28.75
C GLN A 50 -10.06 6.56 30.13
N GLU A 51 -10.75 5.78 30.98
CA GLU A 51 -11.16 6.14 32.35
C GLU A 51 -10.03 6.06 33.39
N GLN A 52 -8.82 5.62 33.03
CA GLN A 52 -7.72 5.59 33.98
C GLN A 52 -7.15 6.99 34.23
N THR A 53 -7.13 7.41 35.49
CA THR A 53 -6.49 8.63 35.95
C THR A 53 -4.98 8.60 35.66
N ARG A 54 -4.44 9.72 35.17
CA ARG A 54 -3.02 9.87 34.81
C ARG A 54 -2.40 11.01 35.62
N THR A 55 -1.22 10.76 36.18
CA THR A 55 -0.51 11.75 37.01
C THR A 55 0.15 12.81 36.13
N VAL A 56 -0.17 14.06 36.43
CA VAL A 56 0.42 15.27 35.84
C VAL A 56 1.08 16.03 36.98
N VAL A 57 2.37 16.31 36.86
CA VAL A 57 3.09 17.08 37.88
C VAL A 57 3.29 18.49 37.38
N ILE A 58 2.99 19.48 38.22
CA ILE A 58 3.23 20.90 37.95
C ILE A 58 4.20 21.44 39.00
N LEU A 59 5.36 21.89 38.57
CA LEU A 59 6.34 22.55 39.43
C LEU A 59 6.29 24.06 39.20
N GLY A 60 6.39 24.84 40.27
CA GLY A 60 6.23 26.30 40.27
C GLY A 60 4.77 26.73 40.18
N ALA A 61 3.83 25.96 40.73
CA ALA A 61 2.40 26.25 40.61
C ALA A 61 2.00 27.64 41.16
N ASP A 62 2.72 28.14 42.16
CA ASP A 62 2.51 29.47 42.76
C ASP A 62 2.77 30.65 41.78
N ASP A 63 3.62 30.42 40.79
CA ASP A 63 3.96 31.37 39.73
C ASP A 63 2.99 31.32 38.54
N LEU A 64 1.89 30.54 38.62
CA LEU A 64 0.82 30.61 37.62
C LEU A 64 0.01 31.92 37.76
N PRO A 65 -0.23 32.65 36.66
CA PRO A 65 -1.06 33.85 36.67
C PRO A 65 -2.54 33.53 36.90
N ALA A 66 -3.33 34.53 37.29
CA ALA A 66 -4.78 34.44 37.32
C ALA A 66 -5.36 34.64 35.91
N PRO A 67 -6.46 33.94 35.54
CA PRO A 67 -7.24 32.99 36.34
C PRO A 67 -6.52 31.64 36.56
N PRO A 68 -6.85 30.88 37.62
CA PRO A 68 -6.11 29.67 37.97
C PRO A 68 -6.29 28.54 36.94
N LEU A 69 -5.18 27.92 36.51
CA LEU A 69 -5.19 26.73 35.65
C LEU A 69 -5.68 25.47 36.39
N VAL A 70 -5.38 25.39 37.69
CA VAL A 70 -5.64 24.24 38.56
C VAL A 70 -6.34 24.67 39.84
N ASP A 71 -7.14 23.75 40.39
CA ASP A 71 -7.87 23.89 41.66
C ASP A 71 -7.57 22.65 42.51
N GLY A 72 -6.60 22.76 43.42
CA GLY A 72 -6.10 21.65 44.23
C GLY A 72 -5.47 20.54 43.38
N ASP A 73 -6.05 19.34 43.45
CA ASP A 73 -5.57 18.11 42.80
C ASP A 73 -6.03 17.96 41.33
N ARG A 74 -6.68 19.00 40.76
CA ARG A 74 -7.34 18.92 39.46
C ARG A 74 -7.13 20.17 38.61
N PHE A 75 -7.23 20.01 37.30
CA PHE A 75 -7.39 21.15 36.38
C PHE A 75 -8.77 21.77 36.50
N HIS A 76 -8.90 23.06 36.24
CA HIS A 76 -10.18 23.73 36.28
C HIS A 76 -11.10 23.23 35.14
N ALA A 77 -12.31 22.76 35.47
CA ALA A 77 -13.19 22.05 34.54
C ALA A 77 -13.66 22.86 33.33
N ALA A 78 -13.61 24.20 33.40
CA ALA A 78 -13.98 25.08 32.30
C ALA A 78 -13.01 25.00 31.10
N TYR A 79 -11.81 24.41 31.27
CA TYR A 79 -10.81 24.30 30.20
C TYR A 79 -10.88 23.00 29.41
N PHE A 80 -11.94 22.20 29.59
CA PHE A 80 -12.15 20.96 28.83
C PHE A 80 -13.49 21.02 28.08
N GLU A 81 -13.51 20.50 26.85
CA GLU A 81 -14.74 20.32 26.08
C GLU A 81 -15.71 19.38 26.81
N PHE A 82 -15.16 18.38 27.51
CA PHE A 82 -15.90 17.41 28.31
C PHE A 82 -15.48 17.51 29.78
N PRO A 83 -16.35 17.99 30.68
CA PRO A 83 -16.00 18.19 32.09
C PRO A 83 -15.46 16.95 32.80
N GLY A 84 -15.86 15.74 32.37
CA GLY A 84 -15.37 14.48 32.94
C GLY A 84 -13.94 14.10 32.53
N ASP A 85 -13.29 14.82 31.61
CA ASP A 85 -11.87 14.61 31.30
C ASP A 85 -10.94 15.15 32.41
N VAL A 86 -11.45 16.03 33.27
CA VAL A 86 -10.77 16.51 34.48
C VAL A 86 -10.46 15.34 35.42
N ASP A 87 -11.45 14.48 35.68
CA ASP A 87 -11.34 13.35 36.61
C ASP A 87 -10.35 12.26 36.12
N LYS A 88 -9.89 12.39 34.86
CA LYS A 88 -8.92 11.49 34.24
C LYS A 88 -7.48 11.99 34.37
N LEU A 89 -7.27 13.16 34.98
CA LEU A 89 -5.97 13.71 35.31
C LEU A 89 -5.88 13.90 36.83
N HIS A 90 -4.84 13.36 37.44
CA HIS A 90 -4.46 13.65 38.83
C HIS A 90 -3.35 14.68 38.78
N VAL A 91 -3.60 15.88 39.29
CA VAL A 91 -2.62 16.96 39.30
C VAL A 91 -1.89 16.95 40.63
N VAL A 92 -0.57 16.87 40.58
CA VAL A 92 0.30 16.98 41.74
C VAL A 92 1.10 18.26 41.62
N THR A 93 1.07 19.12 42.63
CA THR A 93 1.80 20.39 42.64
C THR A 93 2.85 20.43 43.76
N ASP A 94 3.84 21.30 43.62
CA ASP A 94 4.78 21.60 44.70
C ASP A 94 4.14 22.40 45.85
N ALA A 95 3.10 23.19 45.58
CA ALA A 95 2.35 23.97 46.58
C ALA A 95 1.53 23.09 47.55
N THR A 96 1.02 21.94 47.10
CA THR A 96 0.27 20.96 47.92
C THR A 96 1.11 20.32 49.03
N SER A 97 2.45 20.48 49.02
CA SER A 97 3.35 19.88 50.01
C SER A 97 3.51 20.69 51.31
N THR A 98 3.03 21.95 51.35
CA THR A 98 3.42 22.89 52.41
C THR A 98 2.32 23.33 53.38
N GLU A 99 1.03 23.43 53.01
CA GLU A 99 0.01 23.96 53.93
C GLU A 99 -1.36 23.28 53.72
N ASP A 100 -1.85 22.59 54.77
CA ASP A 100 -3.19 22.02 55.00
C ASP A 100 -3.30 20.48 55.09
N ALA A 101 -2.53 19.89 56.00
CA ALA A 101 -2.80 18.56 56.55
C ALA A 101 -3.95 18.62 57.59
N THR A 102 -5.19 18.81 57.13
CA THR A 102 -6.38 18.49 57.94
C THR A 102 -7.41 17.72 57.12
N ASP A 103 -7.48 16.43 57.43
CA ASP A 103 -8.49 15.45 57.02
C ASP A 103 -8.59 15.13 55.51
N ILE A 104 -7.84 14.11 55.06
CA ILE A 104 -8.29 12.84 54.40
C ILE A 104 -7.11 12.21 53.60
N ASP A 105 -6.89 10.90 53.80
CA ASP A 105 -6.01 9.97 53.04
C ASP A 105 -4.46 10.10 53.10
N LEU A 106 -3.90 9.84 54.29
CA LEU A 106 -2.44 9.82 54.59
C LEU A 106 -1.56 8.95 53.66
N GLY A 107 -2.14 8.03 52.87
CA GLY A 107 -1.37 7.16 51.96
C GLY A 107 -1.09 7.76 50.58
N GLN A 108 -1.90 8.72 50.12
CA GLN A 108 -1.70 9.41 48.84
C GLN A 108 -0.70 10.56 48.97
N ASP A 109 -0.71 11.29 50.09
CA ASP A 109 0.18 12.44 50.34
C ASP A 109 1.67 12.06 50.40
N GLU A 110 2.02 10.90 50.98
CA GLU A 110 3.40 10.39 50.98
C GLU A 110 3.86 10.03 49.55
N SER A 111 2.98 9.45 48.74
CA SER A 111 3.26 9.10 47.34
C SER A 111 3.42 10.33 46.46
N ASP A 112 2.57 11.34 46.63
CA ASP A 112 2.61 12.57 45.82
C ASP A 112 3.84 13.42 46.17
N SER A 113 4.25 13.43 47.43
CA SER A 113 5.51 14.08 47.86
C SER A 113 6.76 13.42 47.25
N GLU A 114 6.80 12.08 47.14
CA GLU A 114 7.87 11.38 46.45
C GLU A 114 7.91 11.72 44.95
N VAL A 115 6.73 11.82 44.31
CA VAL A 115 6.60 12.19 42.90
C VAL A 115 7.10 13.61 42.64
N VAL A 116 6.76 14.58 43.51
CA VAL A 116 7.26 15.96 43.42
C VAL A 116 8.78 16.01 43.58
N ASN A 117 9.35 15.26 44.52
CA ASN A 117 10.81 15.22 44.71
C ASN A 117 11.55 14.69 43.46
N VAL A 118 11.02 13.66 42.80
CA VAL A 118 11.59 13.16 41.54
C VAL A 118 11.43 14.19 40.43
N ALA A 119 10.26 14.82 40.32
CA ALA A 119 10.02 15.87 39.35
C ALA A 119 10.98 17.07 39.54
N ASP A 120 11.25 17.46 40.78
CA ASP A 120 12.16 18.58 41.08
C ASP A 120 13.61 18.25 40.73
N GLN A 121 14.06 17.01 40.96
CA GLN A 121 15.36 16.53 40.46
C GLN A 121 15.47 16.57 38.93
N LEU A 122 14.36 16.40 38.21
CA LEU A 122 14.31 16.46 36.75
C LEU A 122 14.35 17.89 36.21
N ARG A 123 14.07 18.92 37.04
CA ARG A 123 13.99 20.33 36.62
C ARG A 123 15.25 20.78 35.87
N ASP A 124 16.41 20.58 36.47
CA ASP A 124 17.70 20.96 35.89
C ASP A 124 18.01 20.19 34.60
N GLN A 125 17.69 18.90 34.56
CA GLN A 125 17.90 18.05 33.38
C GLN A 125 17.02 18.51 32.20
N VAL A 126 15.78 18.92 32.46
CA VAL A 126 14.88 19.44 31.43
C VAL A 126 15.36 20.81 30.94
N HIS A 127 15.83 21.69 31.83
CA HIS A 127 16.44 22.97 31.43
C HIS A 127 17.69 22.78 30.56
N ASP A 128 18.57 21.85 30.94
CA ASP A 128 19.74 21.47 30.15
C ASP A 128 19.33 20.89 28.78
N LEU A 129 18.26 20.10 28.73
CA LEU A 129 17.75 19.55 27.48
C LEU A 129 17.28 20.64 26.53
N VAL A 130 16.52 21.62 27.02
CA VAL A 130 16.05 22.77 26.22
C VAL A 130 17.24 23.60 25.74
N ARG A 131 18.25 23.84 26.59
CA ARG A 131 19.47 24.55 26.19
C ARG A 131 20.21 23.81 25.07
N LEU A 132 20.43 22.51 25.24
CA LEU A 132 21.13 21.68 24.24
C LEU A 132 20.37 21.62 22.91
N GLN A 133 19.02 21.59 22.95
CA GLN A 133 18.21 21.63 21.73
C GLN A 133 18.40 22.93 20.97
N ARG A 134 18.41 24.06 21.68
CA ARG A 134 18.67 25.37 21.07
C ARG A 134 20.08 25.45 20.48
N GLU A 135 21.10 25.02 21.22
CA GLU A 135 22.48 24.94 20.72
C GLU A 135 22.56 24.06 19.45
N ALA A 136 21.85 22.93 19.43
CA ALA A 136 21.82 22.04 18.26
C ALA A 136 21.14 22.67 17.05
N ASP A 137 20.06 23.42 17.25
CA ASP A 137 19.39 24.15 16.16
C ASP A 137 20.29 25.28 15.61
N GLU A 138 20.97 26.02 16.49
CA GLU A 138 21.96 27.04 16.10
C GLU A 138 23.14 26.43 15.31
N SER A 139 23.72 25.31 15.77
CA SER A 139 24.78 24.59 15.04
C SER A 139 24.29 24.02 13.70
N ARG A 140 23.03 23.58 13.62
CA ARG A 140 22.41 23.10 12.37
C ARG A 140 22.26 24.22 11.35
N GLU A 141 21.87 25.41 11.77
CA GLU A 141 21.81 26.60 10.91
C GLU A 141 23.20 27.07 10.48
N ALA A 142 24.19 26.98 11.37
CA ALA A 142 25.59 27.31 11.08
C ALA A 142 26.29 26.27 10.18
N GLY A 143 25.74 25.07 10.04
CA GLY A 143 26.29 23.99 9.22
C GLY A 143 27.47 23.23 9.85
N ASP A 144 27.64 23.28 11.17
CA ASP A 144 28.68 22.52 11.88
C ASP A 144 28.20 21.09 12.18
N ALA A 145 28.48 20.17 11.27
CA ALA A 145 28.06 18.77 11.38
C ALA A 145 28.73 18.02 12.55
N VAL A 146 29.92 18.42 12.98
CA VAL A 146 30.66 17.72 14.05
C VAL A 146 30.10 18.11 15.41
N GLU A 147 29.86 19.41 15.63
CA GLU A 147 29.24 19.89 16.86
C GLU A 147 27.80 19.37 16.98
N LEU A 148 27.05 19.35 15.88
CA LEU A 148 25.69 18.82 15.85
C LEU A 148 25.62 17.34 16.28
N GLU A 149 26.53 16.48 15.78
CA GLU A 149 26.57 15.06 16.16
C GLU A 149 26.83 14.87 17.67
N VAL A 150 27.71 15.70 18.24
CA VAL A 150 28.01 15.68 19.69
C VAL A 150 26.80 16.13 20.51
N LEU A 151 26.13 17.22 20.10
CA LEU A 151 24.94 17.74 20.77
C LEU A 151 23.77 16.75 20.68
N GLU A 152 23.51 16.17 19.52
CA GLU A 152 22.46 15.15 19.33
C GLU A 152 22.70 13.90 20.19
N GLY A 153 23.97 13.48 20.35
CA GLY A 153 24.35 12.41 21.27
C GLY A 153 24.02 12.72 22.73
N ARG A 154 24.34 13.94 23.20
CA ARG A 154 24.04 14.39 24.57
C ARG A 154 22.54 14.53 24.82
N ILE A 155 21.80 15.11 23.86
CA ILE A 155 20.33 15.20 23.89
C ILE A 155 19.71 13.82 24.01
N THR A 156 20.22 12.84 23.25
CA THR A 156 19.69 11.47 23.27
C THR A 156 19.92 10.79 24.62
N ALA A 157 21.10 10.94 25.22
CA ALA A 157 21.41 10.40 26.54
C ALA A 157 20.50 11.02 27.61
N LEU A 158 20.40 12.35 27.64
CA LEU A 158 19.59 13.08 28.62
C LEU A 158 18.09 12.79 28.50
N LYS A 159 17.57 12.63 27.27
CA LYS A 159 16.20 12.15 27.04
C LYS A 159 15.96 10.76 27.63
N GLY A 160 16.97 9.88 27.55
CA GLY A 160 16.93 8.55 28.15
C GLY A 160 16.79 8.62 29.67
N GLU A 161 17.63 9.43 30.32
CA GLU A 161 17.60 9.64 31.77
C GLU A 161 16.27 10.23 32.25
N VAL A 162 15.79 11.31 31.61
CA VAL A 162 14.51 11.94 31.96
C VAL A 162 13.35 10.98 31.75
N SER A 163 13.34 10.23 30.64
CA SER A 163 12.31 9.23 30.37
C SER A 163 12.29 8.09 31.39
N GLU A 164 13.45 7.65 31.86
CA GLU A 164 13.56 6.59 32.87
C GLU A 164 13.05 7.07 34.23
N ALA A 165 13.48 8.25 34.67
CA ALA A 165 13.04 8.86 35.93
C ALA A 165 11.53 9.12 35.96
N MET A 166 10.96 9.71 34.89
CA MET A 166 9.51 9.90 34.77
C MET A 166 8.76 8.56 34.83
N SER A 167 9.29 7.50 34.20
CA SER A 167 8.67 6.18 34.23
C SER A 167 8.71 5.52 35.61
N ILE A 168 9.77 5.74 36.40
CA ILE A 168 9.90 5.20 37.77
C ILE A 168 8.90 5.88 38.70
N ALA A 169 8.76 7.20 38.59
CA ALA A 169 7.83 8.00 39.40
C ALA A 169 6.39 8.02 38.87
N ALA A 170 6.07 7.23 37.83
CA ALA A 170 4.76 7.20 37.18
C ALA A 170 4.23 8.58 36.72
N ILE A 171 5.14 9.49 36.35
CA ILE A 171 4.82 10.82 35.83
C ILE A 171 4.52 10.69 34.34
N GLU A 172 3.28 11.00 33.95
CA GLU A 172 2.88 10.92 32.54
C GLU A 172 3.09 12.26 31.82
N VAL A 173 2.94 13.40 32.51
CA VAL A 173 3.26 14.74 32.01
C VAL A 173 3.91 15.54 33.12
N LEU A 174 4.98 16.25 32.81
CA LEU A 174 5.63 17.20 33.73
C LEU A 174 5.51 18.61 33.13
N ILE A 175 4.97 19.54 33.91
CA ILE A 175 4.85 20.96 33.57
C ILE A 175 5.82 21.73 34.46
N LEU A 176 6.77 22.43 33.85
CA LEU A 176 7.67 23.34 34.55
C LEU A 176 7.20 24.77 34.32
N VAL A 177 6.75 25.41 35.39
CA VAL A 177 6.42 26.84 35.41
C VAL A 177 7.71 27.61 35.71
N PRO A 178 8.10 28.56 34.84
CA PRO A 178 9.27 29.38 35.10
C PRO A 178 9.01 30.35 36.25
N GLU A 179 10.04 30.58 37.07
CA GLU A 179 9.98 31.52 38.19
C GLU A 179 9.60 32.93 37.70
N GLY A 180 8.70 33.59 38.42
CA GLY A 180 8.31 34.96 38.11
C GLY A 180 7.31 35.11 36.96
N LEU A 181 6.79 34.01 36.39
CA LEU A 181 5.86 34.05 35.25
C LEU A 181 4.63 34.93 35.54
N LYS A 182 4.03 34.78 36.74
CA LYS A 182 2.88 35.57 37.19
C LYS A 182 3.17 37.07 37.23
N GLN A 183 4.30 37.47 37.80
CA GLN A 183 4.73 38.87 37.88
C GLN A 183 4.99 39.40 36.47
N HIS A 184 5.70 38.64 35.64
CA HIS A 184 6.03 39.05 34.27
C HIS A 184 4.79 39.24 33.40
N ILE A 185 3.81 38.34 33.48
CA ILE A 185 2.52 38.48 32.78
C ILE A 185 1.74 39.70 33.30
N ALA A 186 1.77 39.96 34.61
CA ALA A 186 1.12 41.14 35.19
C ALA A 186 1.79 42.45 34.73
N GLU A 187 3.13 42.49 34.71
CA GLU A 187 3.92 43.63 34.22
C GLU A 187 3.62 43.92 32.74
N ILE A 188 3.55 42.88 31.89
CA ILE A 188 3.17 43.02 30.48
C ILE A 188 1.75 43.58 30.36
N ASN A 189 0.80 43.10 31.17
CA ASN A 189 -0.58 43.58 31.13
C ASN A 189 -0.68 45.06 31.53
N GLU A 190 0.10 45.49 32.54
CA GLU A 190 0.17 46.88 32.98
C GLU A 190 0.81 47.78 31.91
N GLN A 191 1.96 47.38 31.36
CA GLN A 191 2.64 48.12 30.28
C GLN A 191 1.80 48.22 29.01
N LEU A 192 1.04 47.17 28.67
CA LEU A 192 0.13 47.18 27.52
C LEU A 192 -1.04 48.15 27.72
N ALA A 193 -1.51 48.33 28.96
CA ALA A 193 -2.54 49.32 29.29
C ALA A 193 -2.02 50.76 29.20
N GLU A 194 -0.72 50.97 29.39
CA GLU A 194 -0.05 52.26 29.22
C GLU A 194 0.31 52.52 27.74
N SER A 195 -0.57 53.20 27.01
CA SER A 195 -0.40 53.46 25.57
C SER A 195 0.92 54.16 25.22
N GLY A 196 1.78 53.49 24.42
CA GLY A 196 2.93 54.11 23.73
C GLY A 196 4.32 53.52 24.03
N GLN A 197 4.43 52.44 24.80
CA GLN A 197 5.71 51.73 25.01
C GLN A 197 5.99 50.73 23.88
N ASP A 198 7.26 50.60 23.51
CA ASP A 198 7.76 49.58 22.58
C ASP A 198 7.97 48.28 23.36
N LEU A 199 7.14 47.26 23.06
CA LEU A 199 7.14 45.95 23.72
C LEU A 199 7.93 44.90 22.92
N SER A 200 8.64 45.30 21.86
CA SER A 200 9.33 44.37 20.95
C SER A 200 10.51 43.61 21.57
N ASP A 201 11.08 44.12 22.67
CA ASP A 201 12.21 43.50 23.38
C ASP A 201 11.78 42.56 24.54
N ILE A 202 10.47 42.34 24.73
CA ILE A 202 9.96 41.49 25.82
C ILE A 202 9.80 40.05 25.30
N ASP A 203 10.68 39.14 25.74
CA ASP A 203 10.53 37.70 25.55
C ASP A 203 10.02 37.07 26.86
N PRO A 204 8.72 36.73 26.96
CA PRO A 204 8.17 36.17 28.18
C PRO A 204 8.69 34.75 28.41
N PRO A 205 8.94 34.37 29.68
CA PRO A 205 9.36 33.02 30.00
C PRO A 205 8.25 32.02 29.62
N ARG A 206 8.63 30.90 29.03
CA ARG A 206 7.70 29.90 28.47
C ARG A 206 7.53 28.70 29.38
N LEU A 207 6.28 28.28 29.55
CA LEU A 207 5.94 27.02 30.19
C LEU A 207 6.57 25.84 29.43
N GLN A 208 7.20 24.91 30.14
CA GLN A 208 7.78 23.72 29.51
C GLN A 208 6.92 22.50 29.83
N ILE A 209 6.31 21.90 28.81
CA ILE A 209 5.49 20.69 28.96
C ILE A 209 6.27 19.49 28.43
N VAL A 210 6.74 18.64 29.34
CA VAL A 210 7.51 17.44 29.03
C VAL A 210 6.57 16.25 28.85
N ARG A 211 6.74 15.53 27.74
CA ARG A 211 5.97 14.33 27.39
C ARG A 211 6.87 13.24 26.83
N ASN A 212 6.45 11.99 26.97
CA ASN A 212 7.07 10.83 26.35
C ASN A 212 6.21 10.33 25.18
N SER A 213 6.64 10.57 23.94
CA SER A 213 5.91 10.13 22.75
C SER A 213 5.96 8.62 22.50
N ALA A 214 6.89 7.90 23.14
CA ALA A 214 6.97 6.44 23.09
C ALA A 214 6.03 5.76 24.10
N ASN A 215 5.52 6.51 25.09
CA ASN A 215 4.54 6.01 26.05
C ASN A 215 3.13 6.51 25.68
N GLU A 216 2.24 5.57 25.33
CA GLU A 216 0.85 5.90 24.96
C GLU A 216 0.08 6.58 26.10
N LYS A 217 0.38 6.28 27.37
CA LYS A 217 -0.28 6.90 28.53
C LYS A 217 0.08 8.39 28.64
N SER A 218 1.38 8.70 28.55
CA SER A 218 1.90 10.07 28.48
C SER A 218 1.31 10.84 27.31
N LEU A 219 1.18 10.21 26.14
CA LEU A 219 0.57 10.85 24.97
C LEU A 219 -0.92 11.17 25.18
N MET A 220 -1.69 10.29 25.84
CA MET A 220 -3.10 10.55 26.16
C MET A 220 -3.25 11.67 27.20
N ALA A 221 -2.45 11.64 28.28
CA ALA A 221 -2.44 12.69 29.29
C ALA A 221 -2.04 14.05 28.70
N TYR A 222 -0.98 14.07 27.88
CA TYR A 222 -0.51 15.29 27.20
C TYR A 222 -1.57 15.91 26.30
N ARG A 223 -2.39 15.12 25.58
CA ARG A 223 -3.47 15.67 24.74
C ARG A 223 -4.49 16.46 25.57
N ARG A 224 -4.86 15.93 26.74
CA ARG A 224 -5.80 16.59 27.68
C ARG A 224 -5.17 17.80 28.35
N VAL A 225 -3.92 17.68 28.82
CA VAL A 225 -3.17 18.81 29.39
C VAL A 225 -3.03 19.94 28.37
N ARG A 226 -2.72 19.61 27.12
CA ARG A 226 -2.57 20.57 26.04
C ARG A 226 -3.88 21.32 25.76
N GLU A 227 -5.01 20.59 25.68
CA GLU A 227 -6.34 21.21 25.56
C GLU A 227 -6.61 22.18 26.72
N ALA A 228 -6.33 21.78 27.96
CA ALA A 228 -6.52 22.63 29.13
C ALA A 228 -5.64 23.89 29.12
N VAL A 229 -4.36 23.74 28.76
CA VAL A 229 -3.40 24.85 28.67
C VAL A 229 -3.75 25.81 27.54
N GLU A 230 -4.14 25.30 26.36
CA GLU A 230 -4.56 26.12 25.21
C GLU A 230 -5.83 26.94 25.58
N ASN A 231 -6.85 26.30 26.15
CA ASN A 231 -8.07 27.00 26.60
C ASN A 231 -7.83 27.99 27.74
N TRP A 232 -6.86 27.71 28.62
CA TRP A 232 -6.43 28.63 29.67
C TRP A 232 -5.65 29.81 29.12
N GLU A 233 -4.77 29.60 28.14
CA GLU A 233 -4.05 30.65 27.43
C GLU A 233 -5.02 31.60 26.71
N ASP A 234 -6.03 31.06 26.02
CA ASP A 234 -7.09 31.86 25.39
C ASP A 234 -7.83 32.72 26.42
N ARG A 235 -8.06 32.18 27.62
CA ARG A 235 -8.69 32.92 28.71
C ARG A 235 -7.79 34.05 29.24
N LEU A 236 -6.50 33.77 29.45
CA LEU A 236 -5.52 34.79 29.85
C LEU A 236 -5.42 35.91 28.81
N LEU A 237 -5.46 35.55 27.52
CA LEU A 237 -5.45 36.48 26.42
C LEU A 237 -6.71 37.36 26.40
N GLN A 238 -7.90 36.78 26.61
CA GLN A 238 -9.15 37.54 26.75
C GLN A 238 -9.08 38.54 27.90
N ASP A 239 -8.60 38.12 29.08
CA ASP A 239 -8.50 38.99 30.25
C ASP A 239 -7.47 40.12 30.01
N ARG A 240 -6.34 39.81 29.34
CA ARG A 240 -5.35 40.82 28.90
C ARG A 240 -5.97 41.85 27.96
N LEU A 241 -6.66 41.41 26.92
CA LEU A 241 -7.32 42.31 25.95
C LEU A 241 -8.37 43.19 26.64
N ALA A 242 -9.18 42.60 27.53
CA ALA A 242 -10.17 43.34 28.31
C ALA A 242 -9.51 44.42 29.20
N SER A 243 -8.40 44.11 29.86
CA SER A 243 -7.66 45.08 30.68
C SER A 243 -7.08 46.25 29.86
N ALA A 244 -6.63 45.96 28.64
CA ALA A 244 -6.13 46.95 27.68
C ALA A 244 -7.26 47.65 26.90
N HIS A 245 -8.54 47.37 27.19
CA HIS A 245 -9.72 47.88 26.47
C HIS A 245 -9.69 47.58 24.96
N LEU A 246 -9.07 46.46 24.58
CA LEU A 246 -8.99 45.95 23.22
C LEU A 246 -10.13 44.94 22.96
N PRO A 247 -10.63 44.84 21.72
CA PRO A 247 -11.65 43.86 21.37
C PRO A 247 -11.09 42.44 21.45
N GLU A 248 -11.93 41.47 21.85
CA GLU A 248 -11.58 40.04 21.92
C GLU A 248 -11.11 39.48 20.57
N SER A 249 -11.54 40.07 19.45
CA SER A 249 -11.16 39.67 18.09
C SER A 249 -9.75 40.13 17.67
N PHE A 250 -8.99 40.78 18.54
CA PHE A 250 -7.68 41.35 18.20
C PHE A 250 -6.62 40.30 17.80
N PRO A 251 -6.50 39.13 18.48
CA PRO A 251 -5.54 38.08 18.11
C PRO A 251 -5.92 37.35 16.82
N ASP A 252 -7.21 37.31 16.51
CA ASP A 252 -7.79 36.61 15.36
C ASP A 252 -8.34 37.60 14.32
N PRO A 253 -7.48 38.36 13.62
CA PRO A 253 -7.92 39.42 12.71
C PRO A 253 -8.78 38.90 11.55
N VAL A 254 -8.69 37.60 11.23
CA VAL A 254 -9.49 36.94 10.18
C VAL A 254 -10.72 36.22 10.75
N ASN A 255 -10.66 35.73 12.00
CA ASN A 255 -11.65 34.90 12.70
C ASN A 255 -12.71 34.24 11.79
N PRO A 256 -12.31 33.25 10.95
CA PRO A 256 -13.21 32.71 9.95
C PRO A 256 -14.30 31.85 10.59
N ASP A 257 -15.56 32.13 10.25
CA ASP A 257 -16.68 31.27 10.62
C ASP A 257 -16.50 29.88 10.02
N GLN A 258 -16.31 28.87 10.86
CA GLN A 258 -16.27 27.47 10.44
C GLN A 258 -17.69 26.91 10.36
N ILE A 259 -18.20 26.79 9.13
CA ILE A 259 -19.53 26.24 8.87
C ILE A 259 -19.36 24.81 8.37
N ASP A 260 -19.65 23.82 9.22
CA ASP A 260 -19.73 22.43 8.79
C ASP A 260 -21.00 22.23 7.95
N ILE A 261 -20.80 21.86 6.68
CA ILE A 261 -21.86 21.60 5.72
C ILE A 261 -22.21 20.11 5.61
N ALA A 262 -21.52 19.25 6.36
CA ALA A 262 -21.77 17.81 6.37
C ALA A 262 -23.15 17.51 6.93
N ARG A 263 -23.95 16.73 6.20
CA ARG A 263 -25.21 16.20 6.70
C ARG A 263 -24.92 14.96 7.54
N ASP A 264 -25.68 14.71 8.61
CA ASP A 264 -25.53 13.50 9.45
C ASP A 264 -25.55 12.19 8.62
N GLN A 265 -26.37 12.17 7.56
CA GLN A 265 -26.45 11.06 6.63
C GLN A 265 -25.16 10.84 5.82
N GLN A 266 -24.40 11.89 5.51
CA GLN A 266 -23.11 11.81 4.82
C GLN A 266 -21.99 11.32 5.76
N ILE A 267 -22.03 11.73 7.03
CA ILE A 267 -21.10 11.22 8.06
C ILE A 267 -21.32 9.72 8.24
N ALA A 268 -22.58 9.29 8.39
CA ALA A 268 -22.98 7.88 8.42
C ALA A 268 -22.51 7.12 7.16
N ALA A 269 -22.76 7.67 5.97
CA ALA A 269 -22.35 7.08 4.70
C ALA A 269 -20.82 6.91 4.59
N ASN A 270 -20.02 7.85 5.10
CA ASN A 270 -18.56 7.76 5.12
C ASN A 270 -18.07 6.57 5.97
N VAL A 271 -18.69 6.35 7.14
CA VAL A 271 -18.37 5.20 7.99
C VAL A 271 -18.75 3.88 7.28
N TRP A 272 -19.98 3.79 6.75
CA TRP A 272 -20.46 2.57 6.10
C TRP A 272 -19.71 2.24 4.81
N SER A 273 -19.34 3.25 4.03
CA SER A 273 -18.58 3.09 2.78
C SER A 273 -17.18 2.52 2.98
N LYS A 274 -16.59 2.66 4.18
CA LYS A 274 -15.34 1.99 4.55
C LYS A 274 -15.60 0.56 5.01
N LEU A 275 -16.54 0.35 5.92
CA LEU A 275 -16.75 -0.96 6.56
C LEU A 275 -17.31 -2.03 5.61
N PHE A 276 -18.38 -1.73 4.85
CA PHE A 276 -19.10 -2.74 4.08
C PHE A 276 -18.29 -3.37 2.94
N PRO A 277 -17.56 -2.62 2.10
CA PRO A 277 -16.70 -3.22 1.08
C PRO A 277 -15.63 -4.15 1.65
N ALA A 278 -14.99 -3.73 2.75
CA ALA A 278 -13.97 -4.56 3.40
C ALA A 278 -14.56 -5.87 3.94
N MET A 279 -15.71 -5.79 4.61
CA MET A 279 -16.41 -6.97 5.11
C MET A 279 -16.88 -7.88 3.99
N LEU A 280 -17.43 -7.33 2.91
CA LEU A 280 -17.87 -8.09 1.75
C LEU A 280 -16.70 -8.89 1.14
N ILE A 281 -15.50 -8.30 1.05
CA ILE A 281 -14.31 -9.02 0.61
C ILE A 281 -13.91 -10.11 1.61
N VAL A 282 -13.69 -9.75 2.88
CA VAL A 282 -13.18 -10.68 3.90
C VAL A 282 -14.15 -11.85 4.11
N MET A 283 -15.45 -11.58 4.19
CA MET A 283 -16.46 -12.61 4.41
C MET A 283 -16.65 -13.51 3.20
N ALA A 284 -16.56 -12.97 1.98
CA ALA A 284 -16.63 -13.79 0.78
C ALA A 284 -15.45 -14.77 0.69
N VAL A 285 -14.22 -14.32 0.98
CA VAL A 285 -13.05 -15.21 0.97
C VAL A 285 -13.07 -16.21 2.12
N THR A 286 -13.37 -15.80 3.36
CA THR A 286 -13.41 -16.73 4.51
C THR A 286 -14.55 -17.73 4.40
N GLY A 287 -15.70 -17.30 3.87
CA GLY A 287 -16.86 -18.17 3.64
C GLY A 287 -16.64 -19.18 2.50
N ALA A 288 -15.76 -18.88 1.54
CA ALA A 288 -15.34 -19.83 0.52
C ALA A 288 -14.21 -20.76 1.00
N PHE A 289 -13.33 -20.27 1.88
CA PHE A 289 -12.09 -20.92 2.29
C PHE A 289 -12.29 -22.32 2.87
N TYR A 290 -13.05 -22.45 3.97
CA TYR A 290 -13.22 -23.74 4.65
C TYR A 290 -14.04 -24.75 3.83
N PRO A 291 -15.18 -24.38 3.22
CA PRO A 291 -15.91 -25.31 2.36
C PRO A 291 -15.09 -25.79 1.16
N ALA A 292 -14.27 -24.93 0.55
CA ALA A 292 -13.42 -25.34 -0.56
C ALA A 292 -12.35 -26.35 -0.12
N VAL A 293 -11.72 -26.14 1.03
CA VAL A 293 -10.73 -27.09 1.58
C VAL A 293 -11.37 -28.44 1.86
N ASP A 294 -12.54 -28.48 2.48
CA ASP A 294 -13.23 -29.73 2.80
C ASP A 294 -13.70 -30.48 1.54
N LEU A 295 -14.32 -29.77 0.58
CA LEU A 295 -14.82 -30.35 -0.67
C LEU A 295 -13.73 -30.76 -1.66
N GLY A 296 -12.54 -30.16 -1.58
CA GLY A 296 -11.41 -30.45 -2.44
C GLY A 296 -10.41 -31.39 -1.78
N ALA A 297 -9.58 -30.82 -0.90
CA ALA A 297 -8.50 -31.55 -0.24
C ALA A 297 -9.01 -32.54 0.81
N GLY A 298 -10.10 -32.21 1.51
CA GLY A 298 -10.68 -33.04 2.57
C GLY A 298 -11.29 -34.34 2.03
N GLU A 299 -12.06 -34.27 0.95
CA GLU A 299 -12.59 -35.48 0.28
C GLU A 299 -11.48 -36.37 -0.29
N LYS A 300 -10.41 -35.76 -0.79
CA LYS A 300 -9.23 -36.48 -1.28
C LYS A 300 -8.49 -37.17 -0.14
N GLU A 301 -8.29 -36.49 0.99
CA GLU A 301 -7.68 -37.06 2.21
C GLU A 301 -8.50 -38.24 2.76
N ARG A 302 -9.84 -38.19 2.62
CA ARG A 302 -10.75 -39.25 3.08
C ARG A 302 -10.90 -40.41 2.09
N GLY A 303 -10.38 -40.30 0.87
CA GLY A 303 -10.56 -41.29 -0.19
C GLY A 303 -12.00 -41.37 -0.74
N THR A 304 -12.81 -40.32 -0.55
CA THR A 304 -14.20 -40.28 -1.03
C THR A 304 -14.29 -39.72 -2.45
N MET A 305 -13.23 -39.06 -2.92
CA MET A 305 -13.12 -38.46 -4.25
C MET A 305 -13.11 -39.54 -5.36
N GLU A 306 -12.43 -40.66 -5.13
CA GLU A 306 -12.32 -41.80 -6.04
C GLU A 306 -13.69 -42.43 -6.29
N THR A 307 -14.52 -42.51 -5.25
CA THR A 307 -15.89 -43.03 -5.35
C THR A 307 -16.75 -42.09 -6.22
N LEU A 308 -16.56 -40.78 -6.10
CA LEU A 308 -17.26 -39.79 -6.92
C LEU A 308 -16.86 -39.85 -8.40
N LEU A 309 -15.61 -40.21 -8.70
CA LEU A 309 -15.11 -40.39 -10.06
C LEU A 309 -15.65 -41.63 -10.79
N ILE A 310 -16.19 -42.62 -10.05
CA ILE A 310 -16.85 -43.81 -10.63
C ILE A 310 -18.32 -43.51 -11.00
N SER A 311 -18.88 -42.41 -10.48
CA SER A 311 -20.25 -42.00 -10.78
C SER A 311 -20.41 -41.63 -12.27
N PRO A 312 -21.64 -41.69 -12.84
CA PRO A 312 -21.88 -41.32 -14.24
C PRO A 312 -21.75 -39.81 -14.52
N ALA A 313 -21.39 -39.00 -13.53
CA ALA A 313 -21.18 -37.57 -13.68
C ALA A 313 -19.80 -37.27 -14.28
N THR A 314 -19.74 -36.34 -15.23
CA THR A 314 -18.44 -35.91 -15.79
C THR A 314 -17.65 -35.10 -14.77
N ARG A 315 -16.31 -35.09 -14.90
CA ARG A 315 -15.42 -34.30 -14.02
C ARG A 315 -15.83 -32.82 -13.95
N THR A 316 -16.24 -32.24 -15.08
CA THR A 316 -16.75 -30.87 -15.15
C THR A 316 -18.04 -30.70 -14.34
N GLU A 317 -18.99 -31.64 -14.44
CA GLU A 317 -20.25 -31.59 -13.69
C GLU A 317 -20.01 -31.68 -12.18
N ILE A 318 -19.06 -32.51 -11.75
CA ILE A 318 -18.64 -32.62 -10.35
C ILE A 318 -18.09 -31.30 -9.83
N VAL A 319 -17.15 -30.69 -10.56
CA VAL A 319 -16.51 -29.42 -10.16
C VAL A 319 -17.54 -28.29 -10.10
N ILE A 320 -18.47 -28.20 -11.06
CA ILE A 320 -19.54 -27.19 -11.05
C ILE A 320 -20.45 -27.40 -9.83
N GLY A 321 -20.81 -28.65 -9.50
CA GLY A 321 -21.60 -28.96 -8.30
C GLY A 321 -20.91 -28.50 -7.02
N LYS A 322 -19.61 -28.81 -6.87
CA LYS A 322 -18.78 -28.36 -5.75
C LYS A 322 -18.67 -26.85 -5.67
N PHE A 323 -18.42 -26.19 -6.81
CA PHE A 323 -18.33 -24.74 -6.92
C PHE A 323 -19.61 -24.04 -6.43
N LEU A 324 -20.79 -24.51 -6.86
CA LEU A 324 -22.07 -23.96 -6.42
C LEU A 324 -22.28 -24.14 -4.91
N THR A 325 -21.80 -25.24 -4.32
CA THR A 325 -21.83 -25.45 -2.88
C THR A 325 -20.95 -24.43 -2.15
N VAL A 326 -19.69 -24.25 -2.58
CA VAL A 326 -18.80 -23.25 -1.97
C VAL A 326 -19.38 -21.84 -2.11
N LEU A 327 -19.96 -21.52 -3.28
CA LEU A 327 -20.63 -20.23 -3.52
C LEU A 327 -21.80 -19.99 -2.57
N LEU A 328 -22.64 -21.01 -2.33
CA LEU A 328 -23.74 -20.91 -1.38
C LEU A 328 -23.25 -20.58 0.04
N PHE A 329 -22.23 -21.28 0.52
CA PHE A 329 -21.68 -21.04 1.86
C PHE A 329 -20.95 -19.69 1.97
N SER A 330 -20.20 -19.30 0.93
CA SER A 330 -19.56 -17.98 0.85
C SER A 330 -20.59 -16.85 0.89
N MET A 331 -21.66 -16.96 0.08
CA MET A 331 -22.77 -16.01 0.08
C MET A 331 -23.51 -15.98 1.42
N GLY A 332 -23.83 -17.16 1.97
CA GLY A 332 -24.49 -17.27 3.27
C GLY A 332 -23.68 -16.61 4.38
N THR A 333 -22.37 -16.82 4.40
CA THR A 333 -21.44 -16.18 5.34
C THR A 333 -21.46 -14.67 5.18
N ALA A 334 -21.32 -14.15 3.96
CA ALA A 334 -21.32 -12.72 3.70
C ALA A 334 -22.63 -12.06 4.15
N LEU A 335 -23.78 -12.65 3.83
CA LEU A 335 -25.09 -12.12 4.19
C LEU A 335 -25.38 -12.20 5.70
N LEU A 336 -25.04 -13.32 6.36
CA LEU A 336 -25.19 -13.47 7.81
C LEU A 336 -24.35 -12.45 8.57
N ASN A 337 -23.11 -12.22 8.14
CA ASN A 337 -22.25 -11.22 8.77
C ASN A 337 -22.74 -9.79 8.54
N LEU A 338 -23.21 -9.47 7.33
CA LEU A 338 -23.82 -8.17 7.05
C LEU A 338 -25.02 -7.91 7.98
N ALA A 339 -25.88 -8.91 8.17
CA ALA A 339 -27.01 -8.83 9.09
C ALA A 339 -26.55 -8.67 10.55
N SER A 340 -25.54 -9.42 10.98
CA SER A 340 -24.96 -9.33 12.33
C SER A 340 -24.44 -7.94 12.63
N MET A 341 -23.66 -7.37 11.72
CA MET A 341 -23.06 -6.05 11.93
C MET A 341 -24.07 -4.92 11.84
N GLY A 342 -25.12 -5.05 11.03
CA GLY A 342 -26.26 -4.13 11.09
C GLY A 342 -26.90 -4.10 12.49
N PHE A 343 -27.02 -5.27 13.14
CA PHE A 343 -27.53 -5.37 14.52
C PHE A 343 -26.53 -4.86 15.56
N THR A 344 -25.27 -5.30 15.50
CA THR A 344 -24.21 -4.89 16.43
C THR A 344 -23.90 -3.41 16.33
N GLY A 345 -23.84 -2.83 15.13
CA GLY A 345 -23.61 -1.41 14.92
C GLY A 345 -24.69 -0.57 15.59
N LYS A 346 -25.98 -0.96 15.42
CA LYS A 346 -27.10 -0.33 16.11
C LYS A 346 -26.97 -0.43 17.65
N TYR A 347 -26.55 -1.59 18.15
CA TYR A 347 -26.37 -1.82 19.58
C TYR A 347 -25.18 -1.04 20.16
N MET A 348 -24.02 -1.05 19.50
CA MET A 348 -22.84 -0.26 19.89
C MET A 348 -23.19 1.22 19.96
N LEU A 349 -23.92 1.73 18.97
CA LEU A 349 -24.35 3.12 18.94
C LEU A 349 -25.30 3.47 20.08
N SER A 350 -26.20 2.55 20.45
CA SER A 350 -27.08 2.75 21.60
C SER A 350 -26.35 2.80 22.94
N ILE A 351 -25.23 2.09 23.08
CA ILE A 351 -24.37 2.15 24.29
C ILE A 351 -23.49 3.40 24.27
N ALA A 352 -23.00 3.78 23.09
CA ALA A 352 -22.18 4.99 22.89
C ALA A 352 -22.95 6.30 23.14
N GLY A 353 -24.29 6.25 23.17
CA GLY A 353 -25.17 7.37 23.51
C GLY A 353 -25.07 7.90 24.94
N ALA A 354 -24.20 7.33 25.79
CA ALA A 354 -23.95 7.79 27.17
C ALA A 354 -22.71 8.72 27.32
N GLY A 355 -22.06 9.16 26.23
CA GLY A 355 -20.87 10.04 26.29
C GLY A 355 -20.51 10.73 24.97
N GLN A 356 -19.23 11.12 24.80
CA GLN A 356 -18.56 11.85 23.68
C GLN A 356 -19.00 11.48 22.23
N MET A 357 -19.68 10.35 22.03
CA MET A 357 -20.21 9.86 20.76
C MET A 357 -21.71 10.09 20.55
N SER A 358 -22.42 10.87 21.38
CA SER A 358 -23.87 11.09 21.21
C SER A 358 -24.24 11.72 19.86
N LYS A 359 -23.34 12.51 19.23
CA LYS A 359 -23.50 13.03 17.86
C LYS A 359 -23.45 11.94 16.78
N LEU A 360 -22.87 10.76 17.05
CA LEU A 360 -22.99 9.59 16.17
C LEU A 360 -24.31 8.83 16.38
N GLY A 361 -25.06 9.11 17.45
CA GLY A 361 -26.29 8.40 17.85
C GLY A 361 -27.39 8.32 16.78
N ASP A 362 -27.38 9.27 15.84
CA ASP A 362 -28.30 9.37 14.71
C ASP A 362 -27.71 8.87 13.37
N VAL A 363 -26.69 8.00 13.40
CA VAL A 363 -26.17 7.34 12.19
C VAL A 363 -27.28 6.52 11.54
N ALA A 364 -27.88 7.12 10.51
CA ALA A 364 -28.95 6.51 9.72
C ALA A 364 -28.46 5.19 9.10
N LEU A 365 -29.35 4.19 9.09
CA LEU A 365 -29.09 2.97 8.34
C LEU A 365 -28.90 3.30 6.85
N PRO A 366 -28.02 2.57 6.14
CA PRO A 366 -27.86 2.74 4.71
C PRO A 366 -29.21 2.61 3.98
N PRO A 367 -29.45 3.40 2.92
CA PRO A 367 -30.65 3.26 2.10
C PRO A 367 -30.81 1.83 1.58
N PHE A 368 -32.06 1.40 1.39
CA PHE A 368 -32.37 0.07 0.85
C PHE A 368 -31.69 -0.19 -0.52
N THR A 369 -31.55 0.86 -1.34
CA THR A 369 -30.83 0.79 -2.62
C THR A 369 -29.36 0.39 -2.44
N SER A 370 -28.69 0.92 -1.44
CA SER A 370 -27.30 0.55 -1.13
C SER A 370 -27.19 -0.91 -0.67
N MET A 371 -28.16 -1.40 0.12
CA MET A 371 -28.21 -2.81 0.53
C MET A 371 -28.38 -3.76 -0.68
N LEU A 372 -29.17 -3.38 -1.69
CA LEU A 372 -29.29 -4.16 -2.92
C LEU A 372 -27.95 -4.25 -3.66
N TRP A 373 -27.18 -3.16 -3.72
CA TRP A 373 -25.84 -3.16 -4.32
C TRP A 373 -24.86 -4.04 -3.55
N VAL A 374 -24.93 -4.07 -2.22
CA VAL A 374 -24.12 -5.00 -1.41
C VAL A 374 -24.39 -6.45 -1.84
N VAL A 375 -25.66 -6.86 -1.93
CA VAL A 375 -26.02 -8.22 -2.32
C VAL A 375 -25.62 -8.52 -3.77
N LEU A 376 -25.89 -7.59 -4.69
CA LEU A 376 -25.59 -7.76 -6.11
C LEU A 376 -24.09 -7.91 -6.36
N LEU A 377 -23.25 -7.12 -5.68
CA LEU A 377 -21.80 -7.16 -5.82
C LEU A 377 -21.14 -8.27 -5.01
N ALA A 378 -21.83 -8.79 -3.96
CA ALA A 378 -21.37 -9.97 -3.23
C ALA A 378 -21.36 -11.22 -4.10
N ILE A 379 -22.33 -11.37 -5.02
CA ILE A 379 -22.46 -12.57 -5.87
C ILE A 379 -21.21 -12.83 -6.71
N PRO A 380 -20.76 -11.91 -7.57
CA PRO A 380 -19.58 -12.13 -8.38
C PRO A 380 -18.30 -12.26 -7.54
N LEU A 381 -18.22 -11.58 -6.40
CA LEU A 381 -17.05 -11.68 -5.53
C LEU A 381 -16.97 -13.03 -4.81
N ALA A 382 -18.08 -13.50 -4.25
CA ALA A 382 -18.20 -14.83 -3.65
C ALA A 382 -17.92 -15.93 -4.69
N ALA A 383 -18.40 -15.74 -5.93
CA ALA A 383 -18.14 -16.66 -7.04
C ALA A 383 -16.64 -16.70 -7.39
N LEU A 384 -15.99 -15.54 -7.50
CA LEU A 384 -14.55 -15.46 -7.71
C LEU A 384 -13.77 -16.24 -6.63
N PHE A 385 -13.99 -15.92 -5.35
CA PHE A 385 -13.29 -16.61 -4.25
C PHE A 385 -13.62 -18.09 -4.18
N SER A 386 -14.85 -18.50 -4.48
CA SER A 386 -15.24 -19.92 -4.52
C SER A 386 -14.48 -20.68 -5.59
N SER A 387 -14.34 -20.10 -6.80
CA SER A 387 -13.61 -20.72 -7.90
C SER A 387 -12.11 -20.84 -7.62
N LEU A 388 -11.49 -19.78 -7.09
CA LEU A 388 -10.07 -19.76 -6.77
C LEU A 388 -9.73 -20.68 -5.58
N SER A 389 -10.53 -20.62 -4.52
CA SER A 389 -10.35 -21.46 -3.33
C SER A 389 -10.51 -22.94 -3.67
N LEU A 390 -11.51 -23.29 -4.49
CA LEU A 390 -11.70 -24.67 -4.94
C LEU A 390 -10.51 -25.14 -5.78
N GLY A 391 -10.05 -24.34 -6.76
CA GLY A 391 -8.89 -24.70 -7.58
C GLY A 391 -7.60 -24.92 -6.78
N LEU A 392 -7.33 -24.04 -5.79
CA LEU A 392 -6.19 -24.19 -4.87
C LEU A 392 -6.35 -25.40 -3.94
N ALA A 393 -7.55 -25.64 -3.43
CA ALA A 393 -7.82 -26.79 -2.57
C ALA A 393 -7.68 -28.13 -3.31
N MET A 394 -8.09 -28.19 -4.58
CA MET A 394 -7.92 -29.39 -5.42
C MET A 394 -6.44 -29.78 -5.62
N PHE A 395 -5.54 -28.79 -5.57
CA PHE A 395 -4.11 -29.01 -5.71
C PHE A 395 -3.47 -29.66 -4.47
N ALA A 396 -4.08 -29.49 -3.30
CA ALA A 396 -3.59 -30.05 -2.04
C ALA A 396 -3.79 -31.57 -1.94
N ARG A 397 -2.97 -32.23 -1.12
CA ARG A 397 -3.13 -33.64 -0.77
C ARG A 397 -3.95 -33.84 0.51
N SER A 398 -3.87 -32.89 1.43
CA SER A 398 -4.57 -32.93 2.73
C SER A 398 -5.25 -31.60 3.04
N SER A 399 -6.22 -31.63 3.96
CA SER A 399 -6.91 -30.43 4.44
C SER A 399 -5.92 -29.40 5.01
N LYS A 400 -4.87 -29.84 5.69
CA LYS A 400 -3.80 -28.95 6.23
C LYS A 400 -3.01 -28.28 5.11
N GLU A 401 -2.62 -29.05 4.08
CA GLU A 401 -1.92 -28.49 2.91
C GLU A 401 -2.82 -27.52 2.13
N GLY A 402 -4.12 -27.82 2.02
CA GLY A 402 -5.11 -26.92 1.42
C GLY A 402 -5.14 -25.57 2.14
N GLN A 403 -5.17 -25.56 3.47
CA GLN A 403 -5.11 -24.32 4.25
C GLN A 403 -3.82 -23.53 3.98
N TYR A 404 -2.68 -24.20 3.86
CA TYR A 404 -1.42 -23.52 3.52
C TYR A 404 -1.45 -22.90 2.11
N TYR A 405 -2.02 -23.59 1.12
CA TYR A 405 -2.13 -23.03 -0.24
C TYR A 405 -3.14 -21.88 -0.36
N LEU A 406 -4.20 -21.87 0.44
CA LEU A 406 -5.18 -20.78 0.42
C LEU A 406 -4.73 -19.58 1.28
N THR A 407 -3.76 -19.73 2.18
CA THR A 407 -3.29 -18.63 3.06
C THR A 407 -2.71 -17.44 2.27
N PRO A 408 -1.84 -17.63 1.24
CA PRO A 408 -1.39 -16.55 0.38
C PRO A 408 -2.53 -15.80 -0.33
N LEU A 409 -3.58 -16.51 -0.75
CA LEU A 409 -4.77 -15.89 -1.35
C LEU A 409 -5.45 -14.95 -0.34
N LEU A 410 -5.56 -15.37 0.93
CA LEU A 410 -6.09 -14.53 2.00
C LEU A 410 -5.20 -13.31 2.24
N MET A 411 -3.87 -13.45 2.30
CA MET A 411 -2.95 -12.33 2.52
C MET A 411 -3.01 -11.28 1.40
N VAL A 412 -2.99 -11.73 0.14
CA VAL A 412 -3.13 -10.82 -1.02
C VAL A 412 -4.47 -10.10 -0.99
N THR A 413 -5.54 -10.83 -0.66
CA THR A 413 -6.89 -10.27 -0.54
C THR A 413 -6.95 -9.20 0.55
N MET A 414 -6.35 -9.45 1.72
CA MET A 414 -6.28 -8.46 2.81
C MET A 414 -5.53 -7.19 2.39
N GLY A 415 -4.42 -7.33 1.67
CA GLY A 415 -3.70 -6.17 1.12
C GLY A 415 -4.56 -5.34 0.17
N ILE A 416 -5.32 -5.99 -0.71
CA ILE A 416 -6.28 -5.32 -1.62
C ILE A 416 -7.41 -4.64 -0.82
N THR A 417 -7.91 -5.29 0.23
CA THR A 417 -8.93 -4.70 1.12
C THR A 417 -8.43 -3.41 1.76
N VAL A 418 -7.21 -3.42 2.33
CA VAL A 418 -6.61 -2.21 2.93
C VAL A 418 -6.43 -1.11 1.89
N PHE A 419 -6.01 -1.47 0.68
CA PHE A 419 -5.90 -0.51 -0.43
C PHE A 419 -7.25 0.15 -0.75
N CYS A 420 -8.33 -0.62 -0.84
CA CYS A 420 -9.67 -0.09 -1.12
C CYS A 420 -10.22 0.82 0.01
N LEU A 421 -9.77 0.60 1.25
CA LEU A 421 -10.15 1.42 2.42
C LEU A 421 -9.50 2.81 2.42
N SER A 422 -8.42 3.01 1.66
CA SER A 422 -7.72 4.28 1.59
C SER A 422 -8.65 5.40 1.05
N PRO A 423 -8.72 6.58 1.71
CA PRO A 423 -9.58 7.68 1.26
C PRO A 423 -9.33 8.12 -0.18
N GLY A 424 -8.06 8.16 -0.62
CA GLY A 424 -7.68 8.61 -1.96
C GLY A 424 -7.88 7.57 -3.08
N VAL A 425 -8.40 6.38 -2.76
CA VAL A 425 -8.67 5.34 -3.77
C VAL A 425 -10.16 5.33 -4.09
N GLU A 426 -10.48 5.85 -5.26
CA GLU A 426 -11.85 5.89 -5.81
C GLU A 426 -11.99 4.95 -7.00
N ILE A 427 -13.22 4.64 -7.40
CA ILE A 427 -13.43 3.83 -8.60
C ILE A 427 -13.07 4.62 -9.86
N THR A 428 -12.19 4.04 -10.66
CA THR A 428 -11.77 4.55 -11.98
C THR A 428 -12.07 3.49 -13.04
N PRO A 429 -12.02 3.81 -14.35
CA PRO A 429 -12.19 2.81 -15.40
C PRO A 429 -11.23 1.61 -15.25
N PHE A 430 -9.95 1.84 -14.90
CA PHE A 430 -9.01 0.77 -14.61
C PHE A 430 -9.42 -0.05 -13.39
N TYR A 431 -9.73 0.57 -12.25
CA TYR A 431 -10.12 -0.19 -11.06
C TYR A 431 -11.45 -0.93 -11.23
N SER A 432 -12.34 -0.45 -12.12
CA SER A 432 -13.61 -1.10 -12.44
C SER A 432 -13.44 -2.47 -13.10
N VAL A 433 -12.33 -2.70 -13.81
CA VAL A 433 -12.03 -4.00 -14.48
C VAL A 433 -11.13 -4.91 -13.65
N MET A 434 -10.66 -4.44 -12.49
CA MET A 434 -9.79 -5.22 -11.61
C MET A 434 -10.62 -6.14 -10.70
N PRO A 435 -10.22 -7.42 -10.56
CA PRO A 435 -10.92 -8.34 -9.67
C PRO A 435 -10.81 -7.85 -8.23
N ILE A 436 -11.85 -8.11 -7.42
CA ILE A 436 -11.95 -7.70 -6.00
C ILE A 436 -12.11 -6.17 -5.84
N MET A 437 -11.21 -5.37 -6.42
CA MET A 437 -11.21 -3.91 -6.36
C MET A 437 -12.46 -3.30 -7.02
N GLY A 438 -12.85 -3.78 -8.20
CA GLY A 438 -14.01 -3.26 -8.92
C GLY A 438 -15.30 -3.33 -8.09
N PRO A 439 -15.73 -4.52 -7.63
CA PRO A 439 -16.89 -4.65 -6.75
C PRO A 439 -16.78 -3.85 -5.45
N ALA A 440 -15.60 -3.82 -4.82
CA ALA A 440 -15.41 -3.14 -3.54
C ALA A 440 -15.46 -1.61 -3.66
N LEU A 441 -14.76 -1.04 -4.64
CA LEU A 441 -14.74 0.41 -4.87
C LEU A 441 -16.05 0.92 -5.46
N LEU A 442 -16.74 0.12 -6.27
CA LEU A 442 -18.09 0.46 -6.73
C LEU A 442 -19.04 0.53 -5.53
N LEU A 443 -18.98 -0.45 -4.62
CA LEU A 443 -19.81 -0.43 -3.41
C LEU A 443 -19.46 0.76 -2.50
N LYS A 444 -18.17 1.04 -2.30
CA LYS A 444 -17.69 2.22 -1.55
C LYS A 444 -18.29 3.51 -2.14
N ALA A 445 -18.17 3.70 -3.45
CA ALA A 445 -18.67 4.88 -4.15
C ALA A 445 -20.21 4.98 -4.09
N MET A 446 -20.94 3.87 -4.25
CA MET A 446 -22.40 3.82 -4.12
C MET A 446 -22.88 4.20 -2.72
N LEU A 447 -22.15 3.81 -1.68
CA LEU A 447 -22.48 4.14 -0.30
C LEU A 447 -22.21 5.63 -0.01
N LEU A 448 -21.11 6.18 -0.53
CA LEU A 448 -20.71 7.57 -0.32
C LEU A 448 -21.57 8.58 -1.11
N ALA A 449 -21.89 8.27 -2.37
CA ALA A 449 -22.56 9.21 -3.28
C ALA A 449 -24.08 9.37 -3.05
N GLY A 450 -24.71 8.45 -2.31
CA GLY A 450 -26.14 8.53 -1.99
C GLY A 450 -27.03 8.76 -3.23
N ALA A 451 -27.62 9.96 -3.34
CA ALA A 451 -28.56 10.34 -4.41
C ALA A 451 -27.90 10.77 -5.74
N GLU A 452 -26.59 11.06 -5.77
CA GLU A 452 -25.85 11.48 -6.98
C GLU A 452 -25.19 10.30 -7.73
N ALA A 453 -25.59 9.07 -7.43
CA ALA A 453 -24.99 7.84 -7.95
C ALA A 453 -25.18 7.58 -9.47
N SER A 454 -25.80 8.49 -10.22
CA SER A 454 -26.16 8.29 -11.63
C SER A 454 -24.95 8.06 -12.53
N SER A 455 -23.86 8.81 -12.32
CA SER A 455 -22.59 8.68 -13.04
C SER A 455 -21.87 7.37 -12.72
N LEU A 456 -22.05 6.84 -11.52
CA LEU A 456 -21.37 5.65 -11.04
C LEU A 456 -21.97 4.35 -11.58
N TYR A 457 -23.24 4.35 -12.04
CA TYR A 457 -23.86 3.18 -12.65
C TYR A 457 -23.12 2.71 -13.91
N TRP A 458 -22.44 3.60 -14.62
CA TRP A 458 -21.64 3.23 -15.78
C TRP A 458 -20.55 2.20 -15.44
N TYR A 459 -19.98 2.26 -14.22
CA TYR A 459 -18.97 1.31 -13.77
C TYR A 459 -19.55 -0.07 -13.41
N SER A 460 -20.86 -0.21 -13.24
CA SER A 460 -21.48 -1.51 -12.93
C SER A 460 -21.29 -2.54 -14.04
N ILE A 461 -21.36 -2.11 -15.30
CA ILE A 461 -21.19 -2.98 -16.47
C ILE A 461 -19.78 -3.59 -16.53
N PRO A 462 -18.68 -2.80 -16.56
CA PRO A 462 -17.33 -3.37 -16.57
C PRO A 462 -17.03 -4.19 -15.32
N VAL A 463 -17.50 -3.77 -14.14
CA VAL A 463 -17.34 -4.54 -12.89
C VAL A 463 -17.98 -5.91 -12.99
N LEU A 464 -19.24 -5.99 -13.38
CA LEU A 464 -19.96 -7.26 -13.48
C LEU A 464 -19.39 -8.16 -14.58
N LEU A 465 -19.13 -7.60 -15.76
CA LEU A 465 -18.61 -8.35 -16.90
C LEU A 465 -17.24 -8.96 -16.60
N THR A 466 -16.33 -8.16 -16.04
CA THR A 466 -14.98 -8.64 -15.71
C THR A 466 -15.00 -9.59 -14.54
N SER A 467 -15.83 -9.36 -13.51
CA SER A 467 -15.92 -10.28 -12.38
C SER A 467 -16.49 -11.64 -12.79
N ILE A 468 -17.49 -11.68 -13.68
CA ILE A 468 -17.98 -12.93 -14.29
C ILE A 468 -16.85 -13.57 -15.11
N GLY A 469 -16.10 -12.79 -15.89
CA GLY A 469 -14.94 -13.25 -16.65
C GLY A 469 -13.87 -13.91 -15.78
N TYR A 470 -13.45 -13.27 -14.69
CA TYR A 470 -12.46 -13.82 -13.77
C TYR A 470 -12.97 -15.05 -13.01
N CYS A 471 -14.25 -15.08 -12.64
CA CYS A 471 -14.88 -16.27 -12.08
C CYS A 471 -14.87 -17.43 -13.09
N ALA A 472 -15.19 -17.17 -14.37
CA ALA A 472 -15.16 -18.19 -15.40
C ALA A 472 -13.74 -18.73 -15.65
N LEU A 473 -12.73 -17.85 -15.61
CA LEU A 473 -11.32 -18.24 -15.69
C LEU A 473 -10.88 -19.07 -14.48
N GLY A 474 -11.25 -18.65 -13.26
CA GLY A 474 -10.96 -19.39 -12.03
C GLY A 474 -11.62 -20.77 -12.02
N LEU A 475 -12.88 -20.86 -12.48
CA LEU A 475 -13.61 -22.12 -12.57
C LEU A 475 -13.03 -23.02 -13.67
N TRP A 476 -12.68 -22.45 -14.82
CA TRP A 476 -11.97 -23.17 -15.88
C TRP A 476 -10.66 -23.77 -15.36
N TRP A 477 -9.88 -22.99 -14.60
CA TRP A 477 -8.66 -23.46 -13.97
C TRP A 477 -8.93 -24.58 -12.96
N ALA A 478 -9.95 -24.46 -12.10
CA ALA A 478 -10.34 -25.52 -11.16
C ALA A 478 -10.74 -26.83 -11.87
N ILE A 479 -11.46 -26.73 -12.99
CA ILE A 479 -11.81 -27.88 -13.83
C ILE A 479 -10.55 -28.52 -14.41
N GLU A 480 -9.59 -27.73 -14.90
CA GLU A 480 -8.33 -28.24 -15.44
C GLU A 480 -7.52 -28.97 -14.35
N GLN A 481 -7.45 -28.43 -13.13
CA GLN A 481 -6.77 -29.11 -12.02
C GLN A 481 -7.43 -30.46 -11.70
N PHE A 482 -8.76 -30.54 -11.72
CA PHE A 482 -9.50 -31.78 -11.48
C PHE A 482 -9.36 -32.82 -12.62
N GLN A 483 -9.02 -32.38 -13.83
CA GLN A 483 -8.77 -33.28 -14.96
C GLN A 483 -7.37 -33.91 -14.92
N ARG A 484 -6.42 -33.30 -14.21
CA ARG A 484 -5.02 -33.73 -14.12
C ARG A 484 -4.84 -34.86 -13.11
N GLU A 485 -4.46 -36.04 -13.61
CA GLU A 485 -4.28 -37.26 -12.79
C GLU A 485 -3.08 -37.18 -11.86
N ASP A 486 -2.01 -36.51 -12.30
CA ASP A 486 -0.80 -36.25 -11.50
C ASP A 486 -1.11 -35.42 -10.24
N ILE A 487 -2.14 -34.58 -10.30
CA ILE A 487 -2.61 -33.78 -9.18
C ILE A 487 -3.55 -34.60 -8.31
N LEU A 488 -4.45 -35.35 -8.93
CA LEU A 488 -5.44 -36.18 -8.26
C LEU A 488 -4.82 -37.32 -7.46
N PHE A 489 -3.73 -37.92 -7.93
CA PHE A 489 -3.06 -39.07 -7.31
C PHE A 489 -1.63 -38.79 -6.81
N ARG A 490 -1.34 -37.53 -6.47
CA ARG A 490 0.01 -37.08 -6.10
C ARG A 490 0.52 -37.73 -4.80
N GLU A 491 1.39 -38.75 -4.89
CA GLU A 491 2.07 -39.37 -3.73
C GLU A 491 3.12 -38.42 -3.09
N SER A 492 3.35 -38.59 -1.79
CA SER A 492 4.08 -37.66 -0.92
C SER A 492 5.60 -37.72 -1.08
N GLU A 493 6.18 -36.94 -1.99
CA GLU A 493 7.57 -36.51 -1.79
C GLU A 493 7.60 -35.49 -0.63
N GLN A 494 8.26 -35.87 0.47
CA GLN A 494 8.58 -34.96 1.57
C GLN A 494 9.70 -34.02 1.11
N PHE A 495 9.45 -32.71 1.15
CA PHE A 495 10.44 -31.70 0.80
C PHE A 495 11.53 -31.66 1.88
N ASP A 496 12.76 -32.01 1.50
CA ASP A 496 13.96 -31.86 2.34
C ASP A 496 14.82 -30.71 1.80
N LEU A 497 14.91 -29.64 2.59
CA LEU A 497 15.64 -28.41 2.24
C LEU A 497 17.14 -28.67 2.00
N ASN A 498 17.76 -29.58 2.76
CA ASN A 498 19.19 -29.87 2.63
C ASN A 498 19.49 -30.67 1.36
N LEU A 499 18.62 -31.62 1.01
CA LEU A 499 18.72 -32.36 -0.24
C LEU A 499 18.43 -31.46 -1.45
N TRP A 500 17.49 -30.54 -1.32
CA TRP A 500 17.17 -29.56 -2.37
C TRP A 500 18.33 -28.60 -2.65
N ILE A 501 18.96 -28.01 -1.63
CA ILE A 501 20.14 -27.12 -1.79
C ILE A 501 21.32 -27.89 -2.40
N LYS A 502 21.55 -29.13 -1.98
CA LYS A 502 22.61 -29.98 -2.55
C LYS A 502 22.37 -30.32 -4.02
N HIS A 503 21.13 -30.62 -4.42
CA HIS A 503 20.79 -30.82 -5.83
C HIS A 503 20.97 -29.54 -6.64
N LEU A 504 20.52 -28.39 -6.14
CA LEU A 504 20.65 -27.09 -6.82
C LEU A 504 22.09 -26.70 -7.15
N LEU A 505 23.03 -27.01 -6.27
CA LEU A 505 24.45 -26.70 -6.49
C LEU A 505 25.20 -27.75 -7.31
N ARG A 506 24.70 -29.00 -7.35
CA ARG A 506 25.38 -30.14 -7.98
C ARG A 506 24.84 -30.45 -9.37
N ASP A 507 23.53 -30.43 -9.55
CA ASP A 507 22.84 -30.80 -10.78
C ASP A 507 22.48 -29.55 -11.57
N LYS A 508 23.51 -28.87 -12.07
CA LYS A 508 23.37 -27.64 -12.85
C LYS A 508 23.00 -27.97 -14.28
N GLU A 509 21.94 -27.34 -14.78
CA GLU A 509 21.59 -27.40 -16.20
C GLU A 509 22.28 -26.28 -17.00
N ALA A 510 22.23 -26.37 -18.34
CA ALA A 510 22.86 -25.38 -19.21
C ALA A 510 22.20 -23.99 -19.17
N THR A 511 20.92 -23.95 -18.83
CA THR A 511 20.09 -22.75 -18.66
C THR A 511 19.33 -22.87 -17.34
N PRO A 512 18.81 -21.78 -16.76
CA PRO A 512 18.08 -21.87 -15.51
C PRO A 512 16.79 -22.67 -15.68
N SER A 513 16.25 -23.18 -14.58
CA SER A 513 14.95 -23.84 -14.55
C SER A 513 13.79 -22.83 -14.45
N PHE A 514 12.55 -23.31 -14.66
CA PHE A 514 11.35 -22.49 -14.47
C PHE A 514 11.26 -21.91 -13.05
N THR A 515 11.62 -22.72 -12.05
CA THR A 515 11.59 -22.32 -10.63
C THR A 515 12.66 -21.28 -10.32
N GLU A 516 13.87 -21.45 -10.85
CA GLU A 516 14.96 -20.49 -10.67
C GLU A 516 14.64 -19.13 -11.29
N ALA A 517 14.00 -19.11 -12.47
CA ALA A 517 13.52 -17.88 -13.08
C ALA A 517 12.47 -17.17 -12.21
N GLY A 518 11.53 -17.93 -11.63
CA GLY A 518 10.53 -17.39 -10.69
C GLY A 518 11.15 -16.85 -9.39
N ILE A 519 12.14 -17.56 -8.83
CA ILE A 519 12.89 -17.13 -7.63
C ILE A 519 13.68 -15.85 -7.93
N CYS A 520 14.36 -15.78 -9.09
CA CYS A 520 15.10 -14.59 -9.48
C CYS A 520 14.18 -13.37 -9.56
N PHE A 521 13.00 -13.50 -10.18
CA PHE A 521 12.02 -12.43 -10.21
C PHE A 521 11.53 -12.05 -8.81
N GLY A 522 11.18 -13.04 -7.98
CA GLY A 522 10.76 -12.79 -6.59
C GLY A 522 11.83 -12.05 -5.78
N MET A 523 13.11 -12.39 -5.98
CA MET A 523 14.25 -11.72 -5.34
C MET A 523 14.39 -10.27 -5.82
N ILE A 524 14.28 -10.01 -7.13
CA ILE A 524 14.30 -8.65 -7.70
C ILE A 524 13.16 -7.82 -7.08
N MET A 525 11.93 -8.34 -7.02
CA MET A 525 10.78 -7.64 -6.44
C MET A 525 10.96 -7.35 -4.95
N LEU A 526 11.47 -8.31 -4.18
CA LEU A 526 11.73 -8.12 -2.75
C LEU A 526 12.80 -7.05 -2.51
N LEU A 527 13.91 -7.12 -3.24
CA LEU A 527 14.99 -6.13 -3.15
C LEU A 527 14.51 -4.74 -3.56
N GLN A 528 13.63 -4.65 -4.56
CA GLN A 528 13.02 -3.40 -4.99
C GLN A 528 12.09 -2.80 -3.92
N LEU A 529 11.27 -3.62 -3.25
CA LEU A 529 10.45 -3.19 -2.11
C LEU A 529 11.31 -2.66 -0.96
N VAL A 530 12.41 -3.35 -0.64
CA VAL A 530 13.34 -2.93 0.42
C VAL A 530 14.06 -1.64 0.03
N ALA A 531 14.51 -1.51 -1.22
CA ALA A 531 15.25 -0.34 -1.70
C ALA A 531 14.42 0.94 -1.68
N MET A 532 13.11 0.86 -1.93
CA MET A 532 12.22 2.02 -1.79
C MET A 532 12.28 2.65 -0.39
N ARG A 533 12.45 1.85 0.67
CA ARG A 533 12.60 2.35 2.05
C ARG A 533 13.94 3.07 2.25
N PHE A 534 15.02 2.56 1.67
CA PHE A 534 16.36 3.16 1.77
C PHE A 534 16.49 4.43 0.93
N MET A 535 15.84 4.50 -0.24
CA MET A 535 15.87 5.69 -1.09
C MET A 535 15.28 6.92 -0.37
N GLY A 536 14.18 6.75 0.36
CA GLY A 536 13.57 7.84 1.14
C GLY A 536 14.53 8.44 2.18
N GLY A 537 15.31 7.60 2.88
CA GLY A 537 16.34 8.06 3.82
C GLY A 537 17.54 8.70 3.12
N ALA A 538 17.95 8.17 1.96
CA ALA A 538 19.11 8.66 1.21
C ALA A 538 18.90 10.03 0.53
N THR A 539 17.67 10.53 0.52
CA THR A 539 17.32 11.87 0.03
C THR A 539 16.74 12.80 1.09
N ALA A 540 16.61 12.34 2.32
CA ALA A 540 16.22 13.18 3.43
C ALA A 540 17.30 14.25 3.69
N GLY A 541 16.88 15.52 3.84
CA GLY A 541 17.79 16.64 4.14
C GLY A 541 18.59 17.20 2.96
N LEU A 542 18.38 16.71 1.73
CA LEU A 542 19.00 17.30 0.55
C LEU A 542 18.29 18.58 0.11
N MET A 543 19.07 19.55 -0.37
CA MET A 543 18.55 20.73 -1.06
C MET A 543 17.84 20.33 -2.37
N GLU A 544 16.86 21.14 -2.78
CA GLU A 544 15.97 20.84 -3.93
C GLU A 544 16.74 20.71 -5.27
N ASP A 545 17.86 21.44 -5.41
CA ASP A 545 18.73 21.43 -6.60
C ASP A 545 19.56 20.15 -6.74
N GLN A 546 19.93 19.51 -5.63
CA GLN A 546 20.75 18.28 -5.60
C GLN A 546 19.92 17.00 -5.78
N MET A 547 18.62 17.07 -5.48
CA MET A 547 17.71 15.94 -5.48
C MET A 547 17.64 15.19 -6.83
N PRO A 548 17.55 15.85 -8.01
CA PRO A 548 17.38 15.16 -9.30
C PRO A 548 18.60 14.30 -9.66
N VAL A 549 19.81 14.83 -9.46
CA VAL A 549 21.06 14.11 -9.73
C VAL A 549 21.19 12.91 -8.80
N ARG A 550 20.90 13.10 -7.50
CA ARG A 550 20.96 12.02 -6.52
C ARG A 550 19.96 10.91 -6.84
N MET A 551 18.73 11.28 -7.22
CA MET A 551 17.71 10.32 -7.66
C MET A 551 18.16 9.53 -8.88
N MET A 552 18.75 10.17 -9.90
CA MET A 552 19.27 9.46 -11.09
C MET A 552 20.40 8.47 -10.73
N GLN A 553 21.30 8.85 -9.82
CA GLN A 553 22.34 7.94 -9.33
C GLN A 553 21.74 6.73 -8.60
N LEU A 554 20.74 6.95 -7.74
CA LEU A 554 20.04 5.88 -7.03
C LEU A 554 19.29 4.95 -7.99
N LEU A 555 18.65 5.48 -9.04
CA LEU A 555 18.04 4.67 -10.10
C LEU A 555 19.08 3.81 -10.83
N MET A 556 20.28 4.34 -11.10
CA MET A 556 21.35 3.54 -11.70
C MET A 556 21.85 2.44 -10.76
N VAL A 557 21.99 2.75 -9.46
CA VAL A 557 22.34 1.74 -8.45
C VAL A 557 21.26 0.67 -8.37
N GLN A 558 19.99 1.04 -8.45
CA GLN A 558 18.88 0.09 -8.51
C GLN A 558 19.00 -0.82 -9.75
N GLN A 559 19.29 -0.27 -10.94
CA GLN A 559 19.46 -1.08 -12.16
C GLN A 559 20.60 -2.10 -12.01
N LEU A 560 21.75 -1.69 -11.48
CA LEU A 560 22.91 -2.56 -11.34
C LEU A 560 22.77 -3.57 -10.18
N ALA A 561 22.46 -3.09 -8.98
CA ALA A 561 22.48 -3.88 -7.75
C ALA A 561 21.22 -4.72 -7.55
N ILE A 562 20.06 -4.24 -8.00
CA ILE A 562 18.76 -4.88 -7.71
C ILE A 562 18.25 -5.67 -8.91
N ILE A 563 18.47 -5.20 -10.14
CA ILE A 563 17.97 -5.89 -11.34
C ILE A 563 19.05 -6.81 -11.93
N ALA A 564 20.21 -6.28 -12.30
CA ALA A 564 21.24 -7.08 -12.98
C ALA A 564 21.95 -8.08 -12.05
N THR A 565 22.33 -7.66 -10.84
CA THR A 565 23.16 -8.47 -9.93
C THR A 565 22.50 -9.80 -9.53
N PRO A 566 21.22 -9.85 -9.09
CA PRO A 566 20.50 -11.11 -8.86
C PRO A 566 20.58 -12.09 -10.04
N ALA A 567 20.27 -11.61 -11.23
CA ALA A 567 20.26 -12.44 -12.43
C ALA A 567 21.67 -12.95 -12.78
N LEU A 568 22.67 -12.07 -12.75
CA LEU A 568 24.06 -12.42 -13.05
C LEU A 568 24.62 -13.42 -12.03
N MET A 569 24.41 -13.17 -10.74
CA MET A 569 24.85 -14.05 -9.66
C MET A 569 24.21 -15.44 -9.79
N MET A 570 22.89 -15.50 -9.97
CA MET A 570 22.19 -16.78 -10.16
C MET A 570 22.62 -17.48 -11.44
N GLY A 571 22.85 -16.75 -12.53
CA GLY A 571 23.39 -17.27 -13.78
C GLY A 571 24.74 -17.95 -13.62
N VAL A 572 25.66 -17.34 -12.86
CA VAL A 572 26.99 -17.90 -12.55
C VAL A 572 26.90 -19.06 -11.56
N MET A 573 26.03 -18.97 -10.55
CA MET A 573 25.95 -19.97 -9.49
C MET A 573 25.17 -21.23 -9.89
N LEU A 574 24.07 -21.09 -10.61
CA LEU A 574 23.09 -22.16 -10.83
C LEU A 574 23.16 -22.81 -12.21
N THR A 575 23.84 -22.18 -13.19
CA THR A 575 23.89 -22.70 -14.56
C THR A 575 25.29 -23.14 -14.97
N THR A 576 25.41 -24.12 -15.88
CA THR A 576 26.70 -24.54 -16.45
C THR A 576 27.16 -23.66 -17.60
N SER A 577 26.25 -22.95 -18.28
CA SER A 577 26.57 -22.16 -19.46
C SER A 577 26.03 -20.73 -19.38
N PHE A 578 26.88 -19.83 -18.85
CA PHE A 578 26.60 -18.40 -18.81
C PHE A 578 26.20 -17.83 -20.19
N ARG A 579 26.90 -18.28 -21.24
CA ARG A 579 26.65 -17.83 -22.61
C ARG A 579 25.29 -18.26 -23.15
N GLN A 580 24.82 -19.47 -22.83
CA GLN A 580 23.48 -19.94 -23.22
C GLN A 580 22.39 -19.25 -22.40
N THR A 581 22.58 -19.16 -21.08
CA THR A 581 21.67 -18.48 -20.16
C THR A 581 21.40 -17.05 -20.60
N PHE A 582 22.45 -16.25 -20.82
CA PHE A 582 22.31 -14.85 -21.24
C PHE A 582 22.31 -14.65 -22.75
N ARG A 583 22.18 -15.71 -23.56
CA ARG A 583 22.14 -15.61 -25.04
C ARG A 583 23.23 -14.67 -25.60
N MET A 584 24.46 -14.78 -25.11
CA MET A 584 25.57 -13.92 -25.54
C MET A 584 26.17 -14.44 -26.86
N TYR A 585 25.40 -14.30 -27.93
CA TYR A 585 25.78 -14.64 -29.29
C TYR A 585 25.75 -13.39 -30.17
N TRP A 586 26.65 -13.34 -31.15
CA TRP A 586 26.61 -12.29 -32.17
C TRP A 586 25.41 -12.51 -33.09
N PRO A 587 24.47 -11.54 -33.18
CA PRO A 587 23.31 -11.67 -34.04
C PRO A 587 23.67 -11.40 -35.50
N SER A 588 22.79 -11.81 -36.42
CA SER A 588 22.86 -11.33 -37.81
C SER A 588 22.58 -9.83 -37.87
N LEU A 589 23.27 -9.11 -38.75
CA LEU A 589 23.02 -7.68 -39.04
C LEU A 589 21.55 -7.39 -39.38
N LYS A 590 20.81 -8.37 -39.92
CA LYS A 590 19.37 -8.24 -40.17
C LYS A 590 18.58 -8.00 -38.89
N PHE A 591 18.88 -8.71 -37.81
CA PHE A 591 18.18 -8.53 -36.53
C PHE A 591 18.56 -7.23 -35.84
N LEU A 592 19.82 -6.78 -35.97
CA LEU A 592 20.23 -5.45 -35.50
C LEU A 592 19.53 -4.33 -36.28
N GLY A 593 19.45 -4.45 -37.62
CA GLY A 593 18.71 -3.49 -38.45
C GLY A 593 17.22 -3.47 -38.12
N VAL A 594 16.59 -4.64 -37.91
CA VAL A 594 15.19 -4.71 -37.47
C VAL A 594 15.00 -4.06 -36.10
N ALA A 595 15.87 -4.33 -35.13
CA ALA A 595 15.82 -3.69 -33.82
C ALA A 595 15.96 -2.15 -33.92
N ALA A 596 16.93 -1.67 -34.70
CA ALA A 596 17.19 -0.24 -34.89
C ALA A 596 16.05 0.50 -35.60
N VAL A 597 15.33 -0.15 -36.53
CA VAL A 597 14.17 0.45 -37.21
C VAL A 597 12.91 0.32 -36.35
N LEU A 598 12.72 -0.80 -35.66
CA LEU A 598 11.50 -1.06 -34.91
C LEU A 598 11.37 -0.13 -33.69
N ALA A 599 12.48 0.28 -33.06
CA ALA A 599 12.46 1.20 -31.92
C ALA A 599 11.81 2.57 -32.25
N PRO A 600 12.31 3.36 -33.24
CA PRO A 600 11.69 4.63 -33.61
C PRO A 600 10.30 4.47 -34.25
N VAL A 601 10.02 3.33 -34.88
CA VAL A 601 8.70 3.08 -35.49
C VAL A 601 7.63 2.73 -34.44
N LEU A 602 7.99 2.00 -33.37
CA LEU A 602 7.04 1.69 -32.31
C LEU A 602 6.82 2.86 -31.35
N HIS A 603 7.82 3.74 -31.17
CA HIS A 603 7.77 4.89 -30.26
C HIS A 603 6.51 5.77 -30.39
N PRO A 604 6.14 6.31 -31.57
CA PRO A 604 4.95 7.14 -31.68
C PRO A 604 3.65 6.37 -31.42
N LEU A 605 3.59 5.10 -31.81
CA LEU A 605 2.43 4.24 -31.58
C LEU A 605 2.17 4.00 -30.09
N THR A 606 3.25 3.73 -29.33
CA THR A 606 3.17 3.44 -27.89
C THR A 606 2.97 4.69 -27.06
N VAL A 607 3.56 5.83 -27.45
CA VAL A 607 3.34 7.12 -26.77
C VAL A 607 1.88 7.54 -26.89
N GLU A 608 1.29 7.55 -28.09
CA GLU A 608 -0.13 7.92 -28.26
C GLU A 608 -1.07 6.94 -27.57
N LEU A 609 -0.79 5.63 -27.65
CA LEU A 609 -1.57 4.63 -26.91
C LEU A 609 -1.49 4.86 -25.40
N SER A 610 -0.29 5.15 -24.88
CA SER A 610 -0.08 5.41 -23.46
C SER A 610 -0.78 6.69 -23.01
N GLN A 611 -0.74 7.76 -23.79
CA GLN A 611 -1.42 9.02 -23.47
C GLN A 611 -2.94 8.83 -23.47
N PHE A 612 -3.47 8.17 -24.50
CA PHE A 612 -4.89 7.85 -24.59
C PHE A 612 -5.36 7.02 -23.37
N LEU A 613 -4.64 5.95 -23.04
CA LEU A 613 -4.98 5.11 -21.89
C LEU A 613 -4.74 5.82 -20.55
N GLY A 614 -3.72 6.67 -20.44
CA GLY A 614 -3.44 7.47 -19.23
C GLY A 614 -4.52 8.51 -18.93
N GLN A 615 -5.14 9.08 -19.96
CA GLN A 615 -6.23 10.04 -19.81
C GLN A 615 -7.59 9.39 -19.56
N HIS A 616 -7.86 8.23 -20.17
CA HIS A 616 -9.21 7.64 -20.19
C HIS A 616 -9.38 6.37 -19.36
N PHE A 617 -8.29 5.69 -19.01
CA PHE A 617 -8.37 4.35 -18.42
C PHE A 617 -7.59 4.23 -17.11
N PHE A 618 -6.28 4.47 -17.14
CA PHE A 618 -5.41 4.36 -15.98
C PHE A 618 -5.58 5.54 -15.02
N PRO A 619 -5.37 5.32 -13.71
CA PRO A 619 -5.31 6.40 -12.75
C PRO A 619 -4.07 7.29 -13.01
N GLN A 620 -4.23 8.60 -12.83
CA GLN A 620 -3.11 9.54 -12.96
C GLN A 620 -2.10 9.36 -11.82
N LEU A 621 -0.83 9.67 -12.11
CA LEU A 621 0.23 9.69 -11.11
C LEU A 621 -0.06 10.77 -10.06
N PRO A 622 0.15 10.50 -8.76
CA PRO A 622 0.06 11.51 -7.72
C PRO A 622 0.99 12.69 -8.03
N GLU A 623 0.57 13.92 -7.72
CA GLU A 623 1.38 15.12 -7.98
C GLU A 623 2.79 15.03 -7.36
N SER A 624 2.91 14.42 -6.17
CA SER A 624 4.20 14.20 -5.52
C SER A 624 5.16 13.36 -6.36
N ALA A 625 4.66 12.31 -7.03
CA ALA A 625 5.45 11.49 -7.94
C ALA A 625 5.83 12.27 -9.21
N GLN A 626 4.92 13.10 -9.72
CA GLN A 626 5.21 13.95 -10.89
C GLN A 626 6.29 15.00 -10.57
N ARG A 627 6.20 15.66 -9.41
CA ARG A 627 7.21 16.63 -8.92
C ARG A 627 8.57 15.98 -8.68
N ALA A 628 8.62 14.69 -8.33
CA ALA A 628 9.88 13.97 -8.17
C ALA A 628 10.55 13.63 -9.53
N ILE A 629 9.77 13.34 -10.57
CA ILE A 629 10.29 12.90 -11.87
C ILE A 629 10.62 14.09 -12.79
N ALA A 630 9.78 15.12 -12.82
CA ALA A 630 9.91 16.21 -13.78
C ALA A 630 11.29 16.90 -13.76
N PRO A 631 11.89 17.24 -12.60
CA PRO A 631 13.23 17.84 -12.55
C PRO A 631 14.36 16.95 -13.07
N MET A 632 14.16 15.62 -13.09
CA MET A 632 15.18 14.66 -13.57
C MET A 632 15.31 14.69 -15.11
N LEU A 633 14.24 15.10 -15.79
CA LEU A 633 14.16 15.17 -17.25
C LEU A 633 14.38 16.58 -17.80
N ASP A 634 14.61 17.57 -16.94
CA ASP A 634 14.78 18.96 -17.32
C ASP A 634 16.00 19.20 -18.25
N SER A 635 15.95 20.28 -19.01
CA SER A 635 17.03 20.75 -19.89
C SER A 635 18.29 21.10 -19.13
N ASN A 636 18.19 21.52 -17.86
CA ASN A 636 19.33 21.84 -17.00
C ASN A 636 20.19 20.62 -16.62
N GLN A 637 19.65 19.39 -16.71
CA GLN A 637 20.39 18.19 -16.34
C GLN A 637 21.41 17.77 -17.43
N PRO A 638 22.56 17.19 -17.06
CA PRO A 638 23.53 16.72 -18.06
C PRO A 638 22.93 15.61 -18.94
N TRP A 639 22.88 15.83 -20.26
CA TRP A 639 22.22 14.91 -21.20
C TRP A 639 22.75 13.47 -21.14
N TRP A 640 24.05 13.31 -20.89
CA TRP A 640 24.70 12.00 -20.77
C TRP A 640 24.24 11.25 -19.51
N LEU A 641 23.98 11.97 -18.41
CA LEU A 641 23.55 11.37 -17.15
C LEU A 641 22.10 10.88 -17.28
N VAL A 642 21.23 11.68 -17.88
CA VAL A 642 19.83 11.32 -18.13
C VAL A 642 19.76 10.10 -19.07
N LEU A 643 20.56 10.07 -20.14
CA LEU A 643 20.66 8.89 -21.02
C LEU A 643 21.19 7.66 -20.29
N LEU A 644 22.20 7.82 -19.45
CA LEU A 644 22.77 6.71 -18.69
C LEU A 644 21.74 6.12 -17.72
N ALA A 645 21.00 6.97 -17.01
CA ALA A 645 20.02 6.57 -16.00
C ALA A 645 18.73 5.98 -16.58
N PHE A 646 18.18 6.56 -17.66
CA PHE A 646 16.86 6.19 -18.19
C PHE A 646 16.88 5.36 -19.47
N SER A 647 18.02 5.28 -20.18
CA SER A 647 18.14 4.53 -21.44
C SER A 647 19.17 3.40 -21.37
N ILE A 648 20.42 3.72 -21.06
CA ILE A 648 21.52 2.75 -21.15
C ILE A 648 21.48 1.74 -20.00
N ALA A 649 21.41 2.20 -18.75
CA ALA A 649 21.40 1.29 -17.60
C ALA A 649 20.17 0.35 -17.61
N PRO A 650 18.92 0.84 -17.81
CA PRO A 650 17.76 -0.04 -17.94
C PRO A 650 17.87 -0.98 -19.15
N GLY A 651 18.26 -0.45 -20.32
CA GLY A 651 18.38 -1.20 -21.56
C GLY A 651 19.37 -2.37 -21.50
N ILE A 652 20.37 -2.31 -20.60
CA ILE A 652 21.32 -3.41 -20.38
C ILE A 652 20.84 -4.31 -19.23
N CYS A 653 20.54 -3.72 -18.06
CA CYS A 653 20.28 -4.46 -16.83
C CYS A 653 18.97 -5.26 -16.93
N GLU A 654 17.92 -4.66 -17.47
CA GLU A 654 16.63 -5.30 -17.62
C GLU A 654 16.66 -6.38 -18.71
N GLU A 655 17.40 -6.17 -19.79
CA GLU A 655 17.57 -7.21 -20.83
C GLU A 655 18.35 -8.42 -20.30
N LEU A 656 19.38 -8.21 -19.48
CA LEU A 656 20.11 -9.29 -18.81
C LEU A 656 19.20 -10.10 -17.89
N ALA A 657 18.40 -9.42 -17.05
CA ALA A 657 17.51 -10.09 -16.11
C ALA A 657 16.36 -10.82 -16.82
N PHE A 658 15.60 -10.10 -17.66
CA PHE A 658 14.36 -10.61 -18.21
C PHE A 658 14.57 -11.47 -19.46
N ARG A 659 15.39 -11.04 -20.42
CA ARG A 659 15.56 -11.76 -21.71
C ARG A 659 16.70 -12.77 -21.64
N GLY A 660 17.70 -12.48 -20.79
CA GLY A 660 18.77 -13.40 -20.44
C GLY A 660 18.27 -14.48 -19.50
N PHE A 661 18.24 -14.20 -18.21
CA PHE A 661 18.00 -15.23 -17.19
C PHE A 661 16.55 -15.75 -17.17
N ILE A 662 15.56 -14.89 -16.95
CA ILE A 662 14.15 -15.29 -16.72
C ILE A 662 13.53 -15.98 -17.94
N LEU A 663 13.63 -15.36 -19.13
CA LEU A 663 13.09 -15.92 -20.36
C LEU A 663 13.74 -17.26 -20.74
N SER A 664 15.04 -17.43 -20.48
CA SER A 664 15.72 -18.70 -20.72
C SER A 664 15.16 -19.80 -19.81
N GLY A 665 14.88 -19.50 -18.54
CA GLY A 665 14.29 -20.49 -17.63
C GLY A 665 12.87 -20.89 -17.97
N PHE A 666 12.05 -19.96 -18.42
CA PHE A 666 10.71 -20.28 -18.91
C PHE A 666 10.69 -21.03 -20.24
N SER A 667 11.78 -20.98 -21.01
CA SER A 667 11.85 -21.60 -22.33
C SER A 667 12.12 -23.10 -22.32
N GLN A 668 12.59 -23.69 -21.21
CA GLN A 668 12.95 -25.12 -21.14
C GLN A 668 11.80 -26.09 -21.46
N ARG A 669 10.56 -25.76 -21.07
CA ARG A 669 9.37 -26.62 -21.28
C ARG A 669 8.81 -26.59 -22.72
N GLY A 670 9.56 -26.08 -23.69
CA GLY A 670 9.22 -26.11 -25.12
C GLY A 670 8.10 -25.15 -25.58
N ARG A 671 7.41 -24.47 -24.67
CA ARG A 671 6.36 -23.47 -24.99
C ARG A 671 6.93 -22.05 -25.09
N THR A 672 7.74 -21.80 -26.10
CA THR A 672 8.46 -20.53 -26.28
C THR A 672 7.56 -19.29 -26.33
N GLY A 673 6.37 -19.40 -26.94
CA GLY A 673 5.40 -18.31 -26.95
C GLY A 673 4.91 -17.95 -25.54
N LEU A 674 4.62 -18.95 -24.71
CA LEU A 674 4.24 -18.76 -23.32
C LEU A 674 5.39 -18.15 -22.50
N ALA A 675 6.63 -18.58 -22.75
CA ALA A 675 7.82 -18.01 -22.11
C ALA A 675 8.00 -16.52 -22.40
N ILE A 676 7.78 -16.10 -23.66
CA ILE A 676 7.81 -14.68 -24.06
C ILE A 676 6.73 -13.91 -23.29
N VAL A 677 5.49 -14.39 -23.28
CA VAL A 677 4.38 -13.72 -22.60
C VAL A 677 4.65 -13.61 -21.10
N MET A 678 5.03 -14.69 -20.43
CA MET A 678 5.33 -14.68 -18.99
C MET A 678 6.47 -13.72 -18.66
N SER A 679 7.59 -13.78 -19.38
CA SER A 679 8.72 -12.86 -19.17
C SER A 679 8.33 -11.40 -19.39
N SER A 680 7.43 -11.13 -20.35
CA SER A 680 6.99 -9.76 -20.66
C SER A 680 6.06 -9.21 -19.58
N VAL A 681 5.16 -10.05 -19.05
CA VAL A 681 4.28 -9.67 -17.92
C VAL A 681 5.12 -9.39 -16.66
N LEU A 682 6.11 -10.23 -16.35
CA LEU A 682 7.02 -9.99 -15.22
C LEU A 682 7.86 -8.72 -15.41
N PHE A 683 8.29 -8.45 -16.64
CA PHE A 683 8.98 -7.20 -16.99
C PHE A 683 8.11 -5.97 -16.75
N GLY A 684 6.83 -6.03 -17.14
CA GLY A 684 5.85 -5.00 -16.80
C GLY A 684 5.67 -4.83 -15.30
N ALA A 685 5.42 -5.94 -14.58
CA ALA A 685 5.12 -5.96 -13.15
C ALA A 685 6.20 -5.28 -12.27
N MET A 686 7.47 -5.32 -12.69
CA MET A 686 8.59 -4.67 -12.01
C MET A 686 8.40 -3.15 -11.85
N HIS A 687 7.61 -2.50 -12.73
CA HIS A 687 7.44 -1.05 -12.73
C HIS A 687 6.38 -0.53 -11.74
N MET A 688 5.59 -1.41 -11.10
CA MET A 688 4.62 -1.12 -10.02
C MET A 688 3.45 -0.17 -10.34
N PHE A 689 3.52 0.65 -11.38
CA PHE A 689 2.45 1.56 -11.81
C PHE A 689 1.64 0.97 -12.97
N PRO A 690 0.29 0.93 -12.90
CA PRO A 690 -0.54 0.26 -13.89
C PRO A 690 -0.26 0.64 -15.35
N GLN A 691 -0.14 1.94 -15.64
CA GLN A 691 0.16 2.44 -16.98
C GLN A 691 1.51 1.94 -17.48
N GLN A 692 2.54 2.03 -16.63
CA GLN A 692 3.89 1.60 -16.98
C GLN A 692 3.98 0.06 -17.10
N VAL A 693 3.28 -0.68 -16.23
CA VAL A 693 3.17 -2.15 -16.28
C VAL A 693 2.64 -2.59 -17.64
N PHE A 694 1.55 -1.97 -18.11
CA PHE A 694 0.95 -2.28 -19.40
C PHE A 694 1.89 -1.97 -20.57
N ASN A 695 2.46 -0.76 -20.61
CA ASN A 695 3.35 -0.33 -21.69
C ASN A 695 4.62 -1.19 -21.76
N ALA A 696 5.27 -1.43 -20.62
CA ALA A 696 6.47 -2.25 -20.53
C ALA A 696 6.18 -3.71 -20.91
N ALA A 697 5.03 -4.27 -20.50
CA ALA A 697 4.64 -5.62 -20.91
C ALA A 697 4.44 -5.73 -22.44
N LEU A 698 3.81 -4.75 -23.08
CA LEU A 698 3.63 -4.72 -24.52
C LEU A 698 4.98 -4.65 -25.26
N LEU A 699 5.86 -3.73 -24.84
CA LEU A 699 7.21 -3.63 -25.38
C LEU A 699 8.01 -4.91 -25.14
N GLY A 700 7.76 -5.55 -24.00
CA GLY A 700 8.43 -6.77 -23.61
C GLY A 700 8.15 -7.96 -24.52
N LEU A 701 6.96 -8.02 -25.13
CA LEU A 701 6.64 -9.04 -26.14
C LEU A 701 7.55 -8.92 -27.36
N VAL A 702 7.82 -7.69 -27.80
CA VAL A 702 8.71 -7.39 -28.93
C VAL A 702 10.15 -7.75 -28.60
N LEU A 703 10.63 -7.33 -27.42
CA LEU A 703 11.97 -7.64 -26.91
C LEU A 703 12.18 -9.15 -26.74
N GLY A 704 11.20 -9.86 -26.16
CA GLY A 704 11.24 -11.32 -26.04
C GLY A 704 11.24 -12.02 -27.39
N LEU A 705 10.51 -11.51 -28.38
CA LEU A 705 10.55 -12.00 -29.75
C LEU A 705 11.93 -11.79 -30.38
N LEU A 706 12.51 -10.59 -30.26
CA LEU A 706 13.87 -10.30 -30.77
C LEU A 706 14.91 -11.24 -30.14
N ALA A 707 14.88 -11.41 -28.81
CA ALA A 707 15.83 -12.25 -28.10
C ALA A 707 15.75 -13.73 -28.51
N VAL A 708 14.53 -14.27 -28.63
CA VAL A 708 14.31 -15.66 -29.04
C VAL A 708 14.70 -15.89 -30.51
N ARG A 709 14.34 -14.97 -31.41
CA ARG A 709 14.55 -15.17 -32.86
C ARG A 709 15.98 -14.92 -33.31
N SER A 710 16.66 -13.96 -32.70
CA SER A 710 18.07 -13.70 -32.98
C SER A 710 19.01 -14.64 -32.19
N ASN A 711 18.46 -15.33 -31.17
CA ASN A 711 19.21 -16.04 -30.13
C ASN A 711 20.32 -15.15 -29.54
N SER A 712 20.04 -13.86 -29.35
CA SER A 712 20.99 -12.86 -28.89
C SER A 712 20.27 -11.81 -28.04
N LEU A 713 20.92 -11.32 -26.98
CA LEU A 713 20.42 -10.14 -26.25
C LEU A 713 20.69 -8.82 -26.98
N LEU A 714 21.71 -8.77 -27.85
CA LEU A 714 22.17 -7.51 -28.44
C LEU A 714 21.09 -6.76 -29.23
N PRO A 715 20.22 -7.41 -30.04
CA PRO A 715 19.12 -6.70 -30.70
C PRO A 715 18.10 -6.14 -29.70
N GLY A 716 17.84 -6.83 -28.58
CA GLY A 716 16.96 -6.34 -27.53
C GLY A 716 17.55 -5.12 -26.83
N ILE A 717 18.82 -5.20 -26.43
CA ILE A 717 19.56 -4.09 -25.80
C ILE A 717 19.57 -2.86 -26.71
N LEU A 718 19.92 -3.04 -28.00
CA LEU A 718 19.92 -1.95 -28.97
C LEU A 718 18.53 -1.30 -29.10
N PHE A 719 17.50 -2.12 -29.28
CA PHE A 719 16.12 -1.65 -29.36
C PHE A 719 15.73 -0.85 -28.11
N HIS A 720 16.01 -1.37 -26.92
CA HIS A 720 15.61 -0.79 -25.65
C HIS A 720 16.31 0.54 -25.39
N ILE A 721 17.63 0.59 -25.58
CA ILE A 721 18.43 1.82 -25.47
C ILE A 721 17.90 2.88 -26.45
N MET A 722 17.66 2.51 -27.71
CA MET A 722 17.15 3.45 -28.71
C MET A 722 15.75 3.95 -28.36
N TYR A 723 14.82 3.06 -27.98
CA TYR A 723 13.45 3.42 -27.65
C TYR A 723 13.40 4.39 -26.46
N ASN A 724 14.09 4.08 -25.36
CA ASN A 724 14.15 4.96 -24.20
C ASN A 724 14.94 6.24 -24.49
N GLY A 725 16.00 6.15 -25.31
CA GLY A 725 16.79 7.31 -25.73
C GLY A 725 15.96 8.31 -26.51
N ILE A 726 15.09 7.84 -27.41
CA ILE A 726 14.13 8.69 -28.14
C ILE A 726 13.16 9.36 -27.16
N GLU A 727 12.64 8.63 -26.17
CA GLU A 727 11.77 9.20 -25.15
C GLU A 727 12.47 10.30 -24.33
N VAL A 728 13.70 10.06 -23.88
CA VAL A 728 14.50 11.07 -23.16
C VAL A 728 14.75 12.30 -24.03
N MET A 729 15.13 12.11 -25.30
CA MET A 729 15.40 13.22 -26.20
C MET A 729 14.12 14.01 -26.51
N ARG A 730 12.99 13.34 -26.75
CA ARG A 730 11.69 13.97 -27.02
C ARG A 730 11.29 14.94 -25.91
N ASN A 731 11.44 14.52 -24.65
CA ASN A 731 11.06 15.35 -23.49
C ASN A 731 12.01 16.54 -23.25
N ARG A 732 13.12 16.67 -23.99
CA ARG A 732 14.14 17.73 -23.84
C ARG A 732 14.28 18.64 -25.04
N ILE A 733 13.58 18.34 -26.13
CA ILE A 733 13.54 19.19 -27.32
C ILE A 733 12.51 20.30 -27.07
N ASP A 734 12.89 21.55 -27.37
CA ASP A 734 11.98 22.69 -27.29
C ASP A 734 10.69 22.42 -28.10
N PRO A 735 9.49 22.59 -27.51
CA PRO A 735 8.22 22.35 -28.20
C PRO A 735 8.08 23.09 -29.53
N GLY A 736 8.65 24.28 -29.66
CA GLY A 736 8.65 25.09 -30.88
C GLY A 736 9.37 24.42 -32.05
N PHE A 737 10.33 23.54 -31.80
CA PHE A 737 11.00 22.75 -32.85
C PHE A 737 9.99 21.94 -33.68
N TRP A 738 8.99 21.35 -33.01
CA TRP A 738 7.99 20.47 -33.64
C TRP A 738 6.96 21.24 -34.47
N THR A 739 6.83 22.55 -34.25
CA THR A 739 5.89 23.42 -35.00
C THR A 739 6.45 23.95 -36.32
N THR A 740 7.69 23.59 -36.68
CA THR A 740 8.32 24.06 -37.92
C THR A 740 7.92 23.19 -39.12
N ALA A 741 7.51 23.82 -40.22
CA ALA A 741 7.31 23.12 -41.49
C ALA A 741 8.63 22.45 -41.92
N PRO A 742 8.64 21.17 -42.32
CA PRO A 742 7.49 20.38 -42.81
C PRO A 742 6.93 19.34 -41.80
N MET A 743 7.08 19.53 -40.48
CA MET A 743 6.63 18.54 -39.47
C MET A 743 5.18 18.75 -38.99
N ASP A 744 4.55 19.83 -39.41
CA ASP A 744 3.22 20.33 -39.00
C ASP A 744 2.03 19.43 -39.39
N TRP A 745 2.22 18.49 -40.32
CA TRP A 745 1.22 17.49 -40.71
C TRP A 745 1.48 16.08 -40.12
N LEU A 746 2.58 15.93 -39.38
CA LEU A 746 2.99 14.67 -38.72
C LEU A 746 2.90 14.76 -37.19
N VAL A 747 3.07 15.96 -36.65
CA VAL A 747 3.17 16.22 -35.22
C VAL A 747 2.42 17.52 -34.89
N THR A 748 1.60 17.45 -33.85
CA THR A 748 0.90 18.61 -33.27
C THR A 748 1.43 18.90 -31.88
N VAL A 749 1.55 20.18 -31.53
CA VAL A 749 1.91 20.60 -30.15
C VAL A 749 0.66 21.15 -29.49
N GLU A 750 0.21 20.48 -28.44
CA GLU A 750 -1.00 20.84 -27.69
C GLU A 750 -0.60 21.39 -26.31
N ALA A 751 -1.22 22.49 -25.89
CA ALA A 751 -1.08 23.01 -24.54
C ALA A 751 -1.99 22.23 -23.59
N VAL A 752 -1.42 21.55 -22.61
CA VAL A 752 -2.13 20.78 -21.58
C VAL A 752 -1.78 21.39 -20.22
N GLY A 753 -2.67 22.26 -19.72
CA GLY A 753 -2.42 23.06 -18.52
C GLY A 753 -1.27 24.05 -18.75
N GLU A 754 -0.29 24.04 -17.84
CA GLU A 754 0.94 24.84 -17.95
C GLU A 754 2.04 24.15 -18.81
N SER A 755 1.81 22.90 -19.23
CA SER A 755 2.77 22.10 -20.00
C SER A 755 2.42 22.04 -21.48
N THR A 756 3.43 21.94 -22.34
CA THR A 756 3.25 21.66 -23.78
C THR A 756 3.56 20.20 -24.06
N GLN A 757 2.66 19.53 -24.77
CA GLN A 757 2.80 18.12 -25.11
C GLN A 757 2.85 17.95 -26.62
N VAL A 758 3.80 17.14 -27.07
CA VAL A 758 3.99 16.77 -28.48
C VAL A 758 3.13 15.53 -28.78
N ARG A 759 2.20 15.65 -29.73
CA ARG A 759 1.31 14.58 -30.18
C ARG A 759 1.65 14.16 -31.60
N TYR A 760 1.58 12.87 -31.86
CA TYR A 760 1.83 12.29 -33.18
C TYR A 760 0.52 12.12 -33.95
N ASP A 761 0.44 12.71 -35.14
CA ASP A 761 -0.77 12.71 -35.93
C ASP A 761 -0.96 11.39 -36.71
N TRP A 762 -2.21 11.14 -37.13
CA TRP A 762 -2.61 9.89 -37.77
C TRP A 762 -1.76 9.47 -39.01
N PRO A 763 -1.23 10.37 -39.88
CA PRO A 763 -0.44 9.93 -41.03
C PRO A 763 0.85 9.23 -40.59
N LEU A 764 1.51 9.77 -39.57
CA LEU A 764 2.71 9.18 -38.99
C LEU A 764 2.39 7.84 -38.33
N LEU A 765 1.31 7.78 -37.55
CA LEU A 765 0.86 6.55 -36.88
C LEU A 765 0.52 5.45 -37.90
N ALA A 766 -0.12 5.79 -39.02
CA ALA A 766 -0.46 4.82 -40.07
C ALA A 766 0.80 4.23 -40.75
N ILE A 767 1.77 5.09 -41.09
CA ILE A 767 3.06 4.65 -41.67
C ILE A 767 3.81 3.78 -40.67
N CYS A 768 3.91 4.22 -39.41
CA CYS A 768 4.58 3.48 -38.35
C CYS A 768 3.90 2.12 -38.10
N GLY A 769 2.57 2.09 -38.04
CA GLY A 769 1.79 0.86 -37.87
C GLY A 769 2.00 -0.13 -39.00
N PHE A 770 2.07 0.34 -40.25
CA PHE A 770 2.35 -0.50 -41.41
C PHE A 770 3.75 -1.12 -41.34
N ILE A 771 4.78 -0.30 -41.06
CA ILE A 771 6.17 -0.77 -40.95
C ILE A 771 6.33 -1.74 -39.77
N ALA A 772 5.79 -1.40 -38.59
CA ALA A 772 5.82 -2.24 -37.40
C ALA A 772 5.18 -3.61 -37.67
N THR A 773 3.99 -3.62 -38.28
CA THR A 773 3.28 -4.86 -38.62
C THR A 773 4.08 -5.72 -39.59
N GLY A 774 4.70 -5.11 -40.61
CA GLY A 774 5.57 -5.80 -41.56
C GLY A 774 6.78 -6.45 -40.89
N LEU A 775 7.48 -5.71 -40.02
CA LEU A 775 8.67 -6.19 -39.31
C LEU A 775 8.35 -7.26 -38.25
N ILE A 776 7.27 -7.07 -37.47
CA ILE A 776 6.81 -8.06 -36.49
C ILE A 776 6.35 -9.33 -37.21
N THR A 777 5.62 -9.22 -38.32
CA THR A 777 5.22 -10.37 -39.13
C THR A 777 6.44 -11.09 -39.71
N TRP A 778 7.45 -10.35 -40.18
CA TRP A 778 8.71 -10.92 -40.63
C TRP A 778 9.41 -11.68 -39.49
N LEU A 779 9.52 -11.09 -38.29
CA LEU A 779 10.07 -11.75 -37.12
C LEU A 779 9.31 -13.04 -36.82
N LEU A 780 7.97 -12.99 -36.80
CA LEU A 780 7.10 -14.14 -36.57
C LEU A 780 7.31 -15.25 -37.61
N ARG A 781 7.45 -14.92 -38.90
CA ARG A 781 7.67 -15.88 -40.00
C ARG A 781 9.02 -16.56 -39.99
N GLN A 782 10.06 -15.97 -39.37
CA GLN A 782 11.35 -16.66 -39.20
C GLN A 782 11.21 -17.96 -38.39
N SER A 783 10.18 -18.11 -37.56
CA SER A 783 9.90 -19.36 -36.83
C SER A 783 9.58 -20.56 -37.73
N ALA A 784 8.82 -20.35 -38.81
CA ALA A 784 8.43 -21.40 -39.74
C ALA A 784 9.66 -21.93 -40.49
N LYS A 785 10.53 -21.01 -40.92
CA LYS A 785 11.74 -21.33 -41.67
C LYS A 785 12.78 -22.05 -40.80
N ILE A 786 13.01 -21.60 -39.57
CA ILE A 786 13.94 -22.27 -38.63
C ILE A 786 13.43 -23.67 -38.29
N ARG A 787 12.12 -23.86 -38.09
CA ARG A 787 11.51 -25.17 -37.81
C ARG A 787 11.60 -26.10 -39.03
N GLU A 788 11.41 -25.57 -40.24
CA GLU A 788 11.53 -26.33 -41.50
C GLU A 788 12.98 -26.73 -41.80
N ASP A 789 13.94 -25.83 -41.60
CA ASP A 789 15.37 -26.10 -41.75
C ASP A 789 15.90 -27.09 -40.69
N ARG A 790 15.29 -27.10 -39.48
CA ARG A 790 15.53 -28.08 -38.41
C ARG A 790 15.05 -29.48 -38.80
N VAL A 791 13.87 -29.59 -39.42
CA VAL A 791 13.34 -30.88 -39.95
C VAL A 791 14.18 -31.38 -41.12
N LYS A 792 14.77 -30.47 -41.91
CA LYS A 792 15.61 -30.80 -43.08
C LYS A 792 17.10 -31.01 -42.76
N GLY A 793 17.52 -30.96 -41.49
CA GLY A 793 18.90 -31.24 -41.06
C GLY A 793 19.95 -30.24 -41.53
N LYS A 794 19.56 -29.01 -41.90
CA LYS A 794 20.46 -28.02 -42.54
C LYS A 794 21.17 -27.06 -41.57
N MET A 795 21.04 -27.24 -40.25
CA MET A 795 21.66 -26.36 -39.24
C MET A 795 22.64 -27.10 -38.32
N SER A 796 23.78 -26.46 -38.06
CA SER A 796 24.77 -26.86 -37.05
C SER A 796 24.18 -26.84 -35.63
N PRO A 797 24.47 -27.83 -34.75
CA PRO A 797 23.96 -27.91 -33.38
C PRO A 797 24.23 -26.66 -32.53
N SER A 798 25.34 -25.97 -32.79
CA SER A 798 25.78 -24.76 -32.07
C SER A 798 24.95 -23.50 -32.31
N ARG A 799 23.95 -23.54 -33.20
CA ARG A 799 23.04 -22.42 -33.51
C ARG A 799 21.58 -22.68 -33.13
N LEU A 800 21.30 -23.76 -32.41
CA LEU A 800 19.93 -24.16 -32.07
C LEU A 800 19.44 -23.47 -30.78
N PRO A 801 18.29 -22.78 -30.80
CA PRO A 801 17.59 -22.40 -29.58
C PRO A 801 16.95 -23.67 -28.97
N GLY A 802 17.41 -24.09 -27.79
CA GLY A 802 16.80 -25.19 -27.03
C GLY A 802 17.19 -26.61 -27.47
N ALA A 803 18.39 -26.81 -28.01
CA ALA A 803 18.96 -28.16 -28.10
C ALA A 803 19.89 -28.38 -26.90
N SER A 804 19.46 -29.24 -25.97
CA SER A 804 20.42 -29.92 -25.10
C SER A 804 21.39 -30.70 -25.99
N PRO A 805 22.72 -30.63 -25.79
CA PRO A 805 23.57 -31.71 -26.23
C PRO A 805 23.07 -32.98 -25.53
N ALA A 806 23.00 -34.09 -26.28
CA ALA A 806 22.55 -35.39 -25.78
C ALA A 806 23.41 -35.87 -24.60
#